data_AF-A0A0Q9P6G0-F1
#
_entry.id   AF-A0A0Q9P6G0-F1
#
_cell.length_a   1.000
_cell.length_b   1.000
_cell.length_c   1.000
_cell.angle_alpha   90.00
_cell.angle_beta   90.00
_cell.angle_gamma   90.00
#
_symmetry.space_group_name_H-M   'P 1'
#
loop_
_entity.id
_entity.type
_entity.pdbx_description
1 polymer ?
#
loop_
_entity_poly.entity_id
_entity_poly.type
_entity_poly.pdbx_seq_one_letter_code
_entity_poly.pdbx_strand_id
1 'polypeptide(L)'
;MALNIANERLRGLQVDWQALLPLAGGTVLLLLGLFCAWQTWLIADEGNAVQRVHMAQDEAVKALSGEIADQRGAVEKVLARVDPATLMSDPARSAAALRQQLPQAKKLELYSGDLNEVLKANYREFGYAKAAQLMAAQSAEGVPLAQSVSYGNGDRRLSLVIPLGPPQQAQAWAWVELPFAPLQQRFAAISPASGRLDLRQGDDSGYVQLFSHGTASAEAEAAGKPIAGSVFSVGAGLPGAFIVLPRSWLLSGLLTLFGLGGGGYLLWLRLRHLRAPVPSEEEPSEAPVEVSKAAEVRVRSAPVAPPPVAAAVSVDPTIFRAYDVRGVVGKTLNKDVAHALGQSIGTLMGEKGLREIVVGRDGRLSGPELASALAEGLREAGVDVIDIGAVPTPVVYYAAYRFNTGCGVAVTGSHNPPDYNGFKIVVGGETLSEGAIQDLYQRIASGALASGGGGGLRQVDVAPDYIEKIIADVLAERRLKVVVDCGNGIPGAIAPQVLEGVGCEVIPLYCDVDGTFPNHHPDPSDPANLEDLILAVKQTGADLGMAFDGDGDRLGVVTRGGEIIYPDRLLMLFARDVLSRQPGATVIYDVKCTSHLKGQILDAGGSPLMWRTGHSLIKAKMRETGAELAGEMSGHFFFKERWYGFDDGVYAAARLLEILAGDLQGRSPEEIFATLPKSVSTPELKIELAEGEHYRFMDKLRQQANFEDATLITIDGVRADWPDGWGLVRASNTTPVLVLRFEADNPAALKRIQQIFRQQLLAVDHRLKLPF
;
A
#
# COMPACT_ATOMS: atom_id res chain seq x y z
N MET A 1 -39.16 -61.14 16.59
CA MET A 1 -38.38 -62.38 16.33
C MET A 1 -37.01 -62.08 15.73
N ALA A 2 -36.87 -61.18 14.74
CA ALA A 2 -35.55 -60.77 14.20
C ALA A 2 -34.59 -60.07 15.20
N LEU A 3 -35.12 -59.30 16.17
CA LEU A 3 -34.30 -58.63 17.19
C LEU A 3 -33.73 -59.56 18.28
N ASN A 4 -34.38 -60.69 18.57
CA ASN A 4 -33.82 -61.68 19.51
C ASN A 4 -32.70 -62.51 18.87
N ILE A 5 -32.80 -62.79 17.57
CA ILE A 5 -31.77 -63.51 16.81
C ILE A 5 -30.51 -62.64 16.61
N ALA A 6 -30.66 -61.32 16.46
CA ALA A 6 -29.53 -60.39 16.40
C ALA A 6 -28.81 -60.26 17.76
N ASN A 7 -29.55 -60.24 18.88
CA ASN A 7 -28.97 -60.20 20.23
C ASN A 7 -28.30 -61.52 20.65
N GLU A 8 -28.76 -62.67 20.16
CA GLU A 8 -28.08 -63.95 20.36
C GLU A 8 -26.79 -64.08 19.54
N ARG A 9 -26.74 -63.55 18.31
CA ARG A 9 -25.51 -63.52 17.49
C ARG A 9 -24.44 -62.57 18.04
N LEU A 10 -24.82 -61.46 18.67
CA LEU A 10 -23.87 -60.51 19.27
C LEU A 10 -23.32 -60.99 20.63
N ARG A 11 -24.04 -61.85 21.38
CA ARG A 11 -23.56 -62.43 22.64
C ARG A 11 -22.47 -63.50 22.48
N GLY A 12 -22.24 -64.00 21.27
CA GLY A 12 -21.25 -65.04 20.96
C GLY A 12 -19.93 -64.54 20.35
N LEU A 13 -19.78 -63.24 20.08
CA LEU A 13 -18.53 -62.67 19.58
C LEU A 13 -17.52 -62.50 20.72
N GLN A 14 -16.88 -63.60 21.12
CA GLN A 14 -15.61 -63.52 21.86
C GLN A 14 -14.55 -62.98 20.89
N VAL A 15 -14.35 -61.66 20.90
CA VAL A 15 -13.21 -61.04 20.23
C VAL A 15 -11.96 -61.54 20.93
N ASP A 16 -11.15 -62.33 20.21
CA ASP A 16 -9.87 -62.81 20.72
C ASP A 16 -8.86 -61.65 20.72
N TRP A 17 -8.91 -60.87 21.80
CA TRP A 17 -8.00 -59.76 22.03
C TRP A 17 -6.54 -60.23 22.12
N GLN A 18 -6.28 -61.50 22.46
CA GLN A 18 -4.91 -62.04 22.51
C GLN A 18 -4.32 -62.21 21.09
N ALA A 19 -5.15 -62.47 20.08
CA ALA A 19 -4.71 -62.53 18.67
C ALA A 19 -4.71 -61.16 17.97
N LEU A 20 -5.58 -60.24 18.39
CA LEU A 20 -5.78 -58.93 17.76
C LEU A 20 -4.86 -57.83 18.31
N LEU A 21 -4.55 -57.81 19.62
CA LEU A 21 -3.65 -56.81 20.21
C LEU A 21 -2.23 -56.86 19.63
N PRO A 22 -1.58 -58.03 19.44
CA PRO A 22 -0.26 -58.11 18.82
C PRO A 22 -0.28 -57.74 17.33
N LEU A 23 -1.40 -58.01 16.63
CA LEU A 23 -1.58 -57.58 15.24
C LEU A 23 -1.68 -56.07 15.14
N ALA A 24 -2.62 -55.46 15.87
CA ALA A 24 -2.85 -54.03 15.84
C ALA A 24 -1.61 -53.26 16.33
N GLY A 25 -1.02 -53.66 17.46
CA GLY A 25 0.21 -53.07 17.97
C GLY A 25 1.40 -53.27 17.04
N GLY A 26 1.55 -54.47 16.47
CA GLY A 26 2.61 -54.79 15.51
C GLY A 26 2.51 -53.97 14.22
N THR A 27 1.32 -53.85 13.65
CA THR A 27 1.06 -53.04 12.44
C THR A 27 1.28 -51.56 12.72
N VAL A 28 0.80 -51.03 13.85
CA VAL A 28 1.01 -49.61 14.21
C VAL A 28 2.50 -49.31 14.39
N LEU A 29 3.25 -50.18 15.09
CA LEU A 29 4.70 -50.00 15.27
C LEU A 29 5.48 -50.11 13.96
N LEU A 30 5.09 -51.02 13.06
CA LEU A 30 5.70 -51.08 11.72
C LEU A 30 5.43 -49.81 10.91
N LEU A 31 4.20 -49.29 10.92
CA LEU A 31 3.87 -48.05 10.22
C LEU A 31 4.62 -46.85 10.81
N LEU A 32 4.73 -46.77 12.13
CA LEU A 32 5.55 -45.75 12.81
C LEU A 32 7.04 -45.91 12.50
N GLY A 33 7.54 -47.14 12.44
CA GLY A 33 8.93 -47.44 12.05
C GLY A 33 9.22 -47.05 10.61
N LEU A 34 8.33 -47.35 9.66
CA LEU A 34 8.42 -46.93 8.26
C LEU A 34 8.35 -45.41 8.11
N PHE A 35 7.48 -44.75 8.88
CA PHE A 35 7.40 -43.29 8.92
C PHE A 35 8.70 -42.67 9.46
N CYS A 36 9.26 -43.21 10.55
CA CYS A 36 10.55 -42.77 11.09
C CYS A 36 11.70 -43.02 10.10
N ALA A 37 11.69 -44.13 9.35
CA ALA A 37 12.66 -44.41 8.30
C ALA A 37 12.62 -43.34 7.21
N TRP A 38 11.42 -43.00 6.75
CA TRP A 38 11.20 -41.95 5.75
C TRP A 38 11.64 -40.57 6.26
N GLN A 39 11.32 -40.22 7.51
CA GLN A 39 11.77 -38.98 8.15
C GLN A 39 13.30 -38.94 8.34
N THR A 40 13.92 -40.06 8.68
CA THR A 40 15.38 -40.20 8.80
C THR A 40 16.05 -39.96 7.45
N TRP A 41 15.50 -40.53 6.38
CA TRP A 41 15.98 -40.29 5.02
C TRP A 41 15.84 -38.81 4.61
N LEU A 42 14.71 -38.17 4.90
CA LEU A 42 14.52 -36.73 4.63
C LEU A 42 15.54 -35.86 5.38
N ILE A 43 15.82 -36.14 6.65
CA ILE A 43 16.80 -35.41 7.46
C ILE A 43 18.22 -35.56 6.87
N ALA A 44 18.59 -36.73 6.34
CA ALA A 44 19.89 -36.90 5.69
C ALA A 44 19.99 -36.25 4.31
N ASP A 45 18.91 -36.20 3.53
CA ASP A 45 18.93 -35.59 2.21
C ASP A 45 18.80 -34.06 2.24
N GLU A 46 18.21 -33.47 3.30
CA GLU A 46 18.02 -32.01 3.46
C GLU A 46 19.31 -31.22 3.20
N GLY A 47 20.43 -31.61 3.86
CA GLY A 47 21.72 -30.93 3.70
C GLY A 47 22.31 -31.04 2.29
N ASN A 48 22.17 -32.22 1.66
CA ASN A 48 22.65 -32.43 0.29
C ASN A 48 21.76 -31.68 -0.72
N ALA A 49 20.46 -31.57 -0.46
CA ALA A 49 19.51 -30.86 -1.30
C ALA A 49 19.76 -29.35 -1.29
N VAL A 50 19.99 -28.76 -0.11
CA VAL A 50 20.36 -27.34 0.04
C VAL A 50 21.66 -27.03 -0.70
N GLN A 51 22.70 -27.86 -0.53
CA GLN A 51 23.98 -27.67 -1.24
C GLN A 51 23.83 -27.71 -2.77
N ARG A 52 22.99 -28.60 -3.31
CA ARG A 52 22.71 -28.67 -4.75
C ARG A 52 22.07 -27.37 -5.28
N VAL A 53 21.16 -26.76 -4.52
CA VAL A 53 20.53 -25.49 -4.91
C VAL A 53 21.54 -24.34 -4.90
N HIS A 54 22.38 -24.26 -3.87
CA HIS A 54 23.42 -23.23 -3.80
C HIS A 54 24.50 -23.40 -4.89
N MET A 55 24.85 -24.63 -5.27
CA MET A 55 25.72 -24.88 -6.42
C MET A 55 25.08 -24.42 -7.73
N ALA A 56 23.78 -24.68 -7.93
CA ALA A 56 23.03 -24.21 -9.10
C ALA A 56 22.95 -22.67 -9.12
N GLN A 57 22.81 -22.04 -7.95
CA GLN A 57 22.85 -20.57 -7.80
C GLN A 57 24.20 -20.01 -8.23
N ASP A 58 25.32 -20.63 -7.82
CA ASP A 58 26.67 -20.21 -8.22
C ASP A 58 26.91 -20.40 -9.73
N GLU A 59 26.42 -21.50 -10.29
CA GLU A 59 26.46 -21.76 -11.73
C GLU A 59 25.68 -20.68 -12.50
N ALA A 60 24.49 -20.31 -12.02
CA ALA A 60 23.67 -19.25 -12.61
C ALA A 60 24.36 -17.89 -12.56
N VAL A 61 24.94 -17.51 -11.42
CA VAL A 61 25.69 -16.26 -11.29
C VAL A 61 26.84 -16.22 -12.29
N LYS A 62 27.61 -17.31 -12.41
CA LYS A 62 28.75 -17.40 -13.34
C LYS A 62 28.30 -17.32 -14.80
N ALA A 63 27.27 -18.08 -15.18
CA ALA A 63 26.76 -18.11 -16.55
C ALA A 63 26.19 -16.76 -17.00
N LEU A 64 25.42 -16.10 -16.13
CA LEU A 64 24.83 -14.79 -16.41
C LEU A 64 25.88 -13.68 -16.43
N SER A 65 26.85 -13.70 -15.51
CA SER A 65 27.97 -12.74 -15.53
C SER A 65 28.75 -12.84 -16.84
N GLY A 66 29.01 -14.06 -17.32
CA GLY A 66 29.66 -14.31 -18.60
C GLY A 66 28.88 -13.74 -19.79
N GLU A 67 27.56 -13.98 -19.84
CA GLU A 67 26.71 -13.47 -20.92
C GLU A 67 26.65 -11.93 -20.96
N ILE A 68 26.55 -11.28 -19.80
CA ILE A 68 26.55 -9.80 -19.73
C ILE A 68 27.90 -9.25 -20.21
N ALA A 69 29.00 -9.89 -19.81
CA ALA A 69 30.34 -9.51 -20.26
C ALA A 69 30.51 -9.70 -21.77
N ASP A 70 30.03 -10.81 -22.33
CA ASP A 70 30.08 -11.10 -23.77
C ASP A 70 29.27 -10.07 -24.59
N GLN A 71 28.03 -9.77 -24.15
CA GLN A 71 27.18 -8.78 -24.80
C GLN A 71 27.77 -7.38 -24.73
N ARG A 72 28.27 -6.97 -23.55
CA ARG A 72 28.96 -5.70 -23.37
C ARG A 72 30.20 -5.60 -24.27
N GLY A 73 31.05 -6.62 -24.27
CA GLY A 73 32.27 -6.65 -25.08
C GLY A 73 31.98 -6.63 -26.59
N ALA A 74 30.87 -7.20 -27.05
CA ALA A 74 30.45 -7.11 -28.44
C ALA A 74 30.08 -5.67 -28.84
N VAL A 75 29.37 -4.95 -27.97
CA VAL A 75 29.01 -3.54 -28.19
C VAL A 75 30.25 -2.65 -28.14
N GLU A 76 31.11 -2.82 -27.12
CA GLU A 76 32.35 -2.07 -26.96
C GLU A 76 33.29 -2.21 -28.17
N LYS A 77 33.43 -3.42 -28.73
CA LYS A 77 34.26 -3.66 -29.93
C LYS A 77 33.81 -2.87 -31.16
N VAL A 78 32.51 -2.63 -31.31
CA VAL A 78 31.97 -1.83 -32.43
C VAL A 78 32.18 -0.35 -32.15
N LEU A 79 31.87 0.09 -30.94
CA LEU A 79 31.98 1.50 -30.53
C LEU A 79 33.43 2.00 -30.49
N ALA A 80 34.40 1.15 -30.14
CA ALA A 80 35.82 1.51 -30.08
C ALA A 80 36.46 1.87 -31.44
N ARG A 81 35.77 1.60 -32.57
CA ARG A 81 36.28 1.87 -33.92
C ARG A 81 35.91 3.26 -34.45
N VAL A 82 35.21 4.05 -33.64
CA VAL A 82 34.57 5.28 -34.09
C VAL A 82 35.01 6.43 -33.19
N ASP A 83 35.26 7.59 -33.80
CA ASP A 83 35.70 8.78 -33.10
C ASP A 83 34.50 9.49 -32.41
N PRO A 84 34.54 9.73 -31.08
CA PRO A 84 33.44 10.35 -30.35
C PRO A 84 33.05 11.74 -30.88
N ALA A 85 34.02 12.53 -31.36
CA ALA A 85 33.77 13.89 -31.84
C ALA A 85 32.95 13.90 -33.14
N THR A 86 33.17 12.93 -34.04
CA THR A 86 32.38 12.79 -35.26
C THR A 86 30.97 12.25 -34.99
N LEU A 87 30.79 11.38 -34.00
CA LEU A 87 29.49 10.83 -33.60
C LEU A 87 28.52 11.90 -33.09
N MET A 88 29.01 12.86 -32.29
CA MET A 88 28.18 13.89 -31.67
C MET A 88 27.79 15.04 -32.60
N SER A 89 28.33 15.08 -33.83
CA SER A 89 27.94 16.09 -34.83
C SER A 89 26.50 15.91 -35.36
N ASP A 90 26.06 14.66 -35.48
CA ASP A 90 24.68 14.26 -35.77
C ASP A 90 24.39 12.93 -35.02
N PRO A 91 24.02 13.00 -33.73
CA PRO A 91 23.87 11.82 -32.88
C PRO A 91 22.84 10.82 -33.40
N ALA A 92 21.73 11.31 -33.98
CA ALA A 92 20.66 10.46 -34.47
C ALA A 92 21.08 9.65 -35.70
N ARG A 93 21.73 10.30 -36.68
CA ARG A 93 22.24 9.62 -37.88
C ARG A 93 23.38 8.66 -37.54
N SER A 94 24.28 9.08 -36.66
CA SER A 94 25.39 8.27 -36.18
C SER A 94 24.90 7.03 -35.44
N ALA A 95 23.90 7.17 -34.57
CA ALA A 95 23.27 6.05 -33.89
C ALA A 95 22.63 5.04 -34.86
N ALA A 96 21.94 5.53 -35.90
CA ALA A 96 21.36 4.69 -36.93
C ALA A 96 22.43 3.90 -37.73
N ALA A 97 23.57 4.52 -38.04
CA ALA A 97 24.69 3.85 -38.71
C ALA A 97 25.36 2.79 -37.81
N LEU A 98 25.57 3.09 -36.53
CA LEU A 98 26.13 2.14 -35.57
C LEU A 98 25.21 0.93 -35.37
N ARG A 99 23.89 1.15 -35.36
CA ARG A 99 22.90 0.07 -35.26
C ARG A 99 22.98 -0.91 -36.43
N GLN A 100 23.39 -0.50 -37.63
CA GLN A 100 23.59 -1.43 -38.75
C GLN A 100 24.76 -2.41 -38.50
N GLN A 101 25.75 -2.00 -37.69
CA GLN A 101 26.89 -2.83 -37.29
C GLN A 101 26.60 -3.67 -36.03
N LEU A 102 25.51 -3.37 -35.32
CA LEU A 102 24.99 -4.10 -34.15
C LEU A 102 23.57 -4.61 -34.45
N PRO A 103 23.39 -5.59 -35.34
CA PRO A 103 22.07 -6.06 -35.76
C PRO A 103 21.21 -6.60 -34.61
N GLN A 104 21.85 -7.06 -33.53
CA GLN A 104 21.18 -7.48 -32.29
C GLN A 104 20.58 -6.31 -31.50
N ALA A 105 21.07 -5.08 -31.66
CA ALA A 105 20.60 -3.92 -30.90
C ALA A 105 19.18 -3.51 -31.32
N LYS A 106 18.28 -3.49 -30.34
CA LYS A 106 16.89 -3.06 -30.48
C LYS A 106 16.75 -1.55 -30.46
N LYS A 107 17.64 -0.87 -29.75
CA LYS A 107 17.75 0.59 -29.71
C LYS A 107 19.20 0.97 -29.42
N LEU A 108 19.66 2.08 -30.00
CA LEU A 108 20.97 2.67 -29.73
C LEU A 108 20.78 4.17 -29.80
N GLU A 109 21.21 4.88 -28.76
CA GLU A 109 21.14 6.33 -28.64
C GLU A 109 22.47 6.85 -28.09
N LEU A 110 22.82 8.09 -28.46
CA LEU A 110 24.08 8.73 -28.13
C LEU A 110 23.82 9.99 -27.32
N TYR A 111 24.65 10.22 -26.32
CA TYR A 111 24.57 11.36 -25.40
C TYR A 111 25.93 12.02 -25.22
N SER A 112 25.92 13.30 -24.91
CA SER A 112 27.10 14.10 -24.56
C SER A 112 27.75 13.57 -23.27
N GLY A 113 29.06 13.78 -23.11
CA GLY A 113 29.78 13.34 -21.91
C GLY A 113 29.29 13.98 -20.61
N ASP A 114 28.74 15.19 -20.67
CA ASP A 114 28.22 15.92 -19.51
C ASP A 114 26.76 15.58 -19.18
N LEU A 115 26.05 14.88 -20.08
CA LEU A 115 24.65 14.46 -19.95
C LEU A 115 23.68 15.62 -19.67
N ASN A 116 24.01 16.85 -20.08
CA ASN A 116 23.16 18.02 -19.86
C ASN A 116 21.77 17.87 -20.48
N GLU A 117 21.68 17.19 -21.63
CA GLU A 117 20.39 16.88 -22.26
C GLU A 117 19.56 15.91 -21.45
N VAL A 118 20.18 15.01 -20.67
CA VAL A 118 19.48 14.11 -19.76
C VAL A 118 18.99 14.89 -18.56
N LEU A 119 19.82 15.73 -17.95
CA LEU A 119 19.41 16.58 -16.82
C LEU A 119 18.21 17.50 -17.13
N LYS A 120 18.09 17.94 -18.39
CA LYS A 120 17.01 18.82 -18.86
C LYS A 120 15.86 18.08 -19.54
N ALA A 121 15.94 16.76 -19.66
CA ALA A 121 14.94 15.98 -20.35
C ALA A 121 13.65 15.87 -19.52
N ASN A 122 12.51 15.81 -20.21
CA ASN A 122 11.28 15.33 -19.61
C ASN A 122 11.38 13.82 -19.40
N TYR A 123 11.58 13.37 -18.16
CA TYR A 123 11.79 11.95 -17.83
C TYR A 123 10.62 11.03 -18.15
N ARG A 124 9.41 11.57 -18.27
CA ARG A 124 8.24 10.80 -18.73
C ARG A 124 8.40 10.34 -20.17
N GLU A 125 8.90 11.21 -21.05
CA GLU A 125 9.15 10.89 -22.46
C GLU A 125 10.51 10.20 -22.66
N PHE A 126 11.50 10.59 -21.86
CA PHE A 126 12.86 10.09 -21.97
C PHE A 126 13.04 8.67 -21.39
N GLY A 127 12.27 8.34 -20.35
CA GLY A 127 12.32 7.07 -19.62
C GLY A 127 13.21 7.15 -18.37
N TYR A 128 12.59 7.06 -17.19
CA TYR A 128 13.24 7.16 -15.88
C TYR A 128 14.38 6.16 -15.68
N ALA A 129 14.16 4.87 -15.98
CA ALA A 129 15.20 3.85 -15.84
C ALA A 129 16.44 4.15 -16.71
N LYS A 130 16.22 4.72 -17.90
CA LYS A 130 17.29 5.13 -18.81
C LYS A 130 18.02 6.38 -18.32
N ALA A 131 17.29 7.39 -17.86
CA ALA A 131 17.87 8.58 -17.24
C ALA A 131 18.74 8.20 -16.03
N ALA A 132 18.22 7.38 -15.12
CA ALA A 132 18.95 6.90 -13.95
C ALA A 132 20.22 6.14 -14.33
N GLN A 133 20.15 5.26 -15.34
CA GLN A 133 21.32 4.50 -15.80
C GLN A 133 22.39 5.41 -16.43
N LEU A 134 21.99 6.44 -17.18
CA LEU A 134 22.90 7.42 -17.76
C LEU A 134 23.52 8.31 -16.66
N MET A 135 22.72 8.81 -15.71
CA MET A 135 23.23 9.62 -14.60
C MET A 135 24.17 8.84 -13.69
N ALA A 136 23.88 7.57 -13.42
CA ALA A 136 24.78 6.68 -12.67
C ALA A 136 26.14 6.49 -13.37
N ALA A 137 26.18 6.59 -14.70
CA ALA A 137 27.41 6.49 -15.48
C ALA A 137 28.37 7.67 -15.24
N GLN A 138 27.88 8.82 -14.74
CA GLN A 138 28.69 9.98 -14.41
C GLN A 138 29.40 9.86 -13.04
N SER A 139 29.03 8.86 -12.22
CA SER A 139 29.60 8.66 -10.89
C SER A 139 31.02 8.06 -10.95
N ALA A 140 31.88 8.46 -10.00
CA ALA A 140 33.33 8.25 -10.07
C ALA A 140 33.85 6.81 -9.83
N GLU A 141 32.98 5.83 -9.55
CA GLU A 141 33.39 4.55 -8.96
C GLU A 141 33.26 3.29 -9.84
N GLY A 142 32.80 3.37 -11.11
CA GLY A 142 32.85 2.16 -11.94
C GLY A 142 32.12 2.17 -13.28
N VAL A 143 32.25 1.05 -13.99
CA VAL A 143 31.56 0.77 -15.27
C VAL A 143 30.05 0.78 -15.04
N PRO A 144 29.25 1.49 -15.86
CA PRO A 144 27.80 1.57 -15.69
C PRO A 144 27.17 0.19 -15.70
N LEU A 145 26.39 -0.16 -14.66
CA LEU A 145 25.81 -1.48 -14.51
C LEU A 145 24.71 -1.74 -15.55
N ALA A 146 24.66 -2.99 -16.04
CA ALA A 146 23.58 -3.46 -16.89
C ALA A 146 22.29 -3.61 -16.08
N GLN A 147 21.14 -3.28 -16.67
CA GLN A 147 19.82 -3.42 -16.04
C GLN A 147 18.79 -3.95 -17.03
N SER A 148 17.64 -4.40 -16.53
CA SER A 148 16.50 -4.76 -17.38
C SER A 148 15.52 -3.60 -17.49
N VAL A 149 15.00 -3.40 -18.70
CA VAL A 149 13.94 -2.44 -19.02
C VAL A 149 12.76 -3.23 -19.57
N SER A 150 11.54 -2.88 -19.15
CA SER A 150 10.31 -3.51 -19.63
C SER A 150 9.40 -2.50 -20.31
N TYR A 151 8.80 -2.89 -21.44
CA TYR A 151 7.90 -2.06 -22.23
C TYR A 151 6.44 -2.56 -22.21
N GLY A 152 6.08 -3.42 -21.24
CA GLY A 152 4.78 -4.10 -21.20
C GLY A 152 4.71 -5.30 -22.16
N ASN A 153 3.62 -6.08 -22.10
CA ASN A 153 3.37 -7.27 -22.95
C ASN A 153 4.49 -8.34 -22.95
N GLY A 154 5.33 -8.37 -21.91
CA GLY A 154 6.48 -9.28 -21.81
C GLY A 154 7.71 -8.88 -22.64
N ASP A 155 7.71 -7.72 -23.31
CA ASP A 155 8.91 -7.19 -23.98
C ASP A 155 9.89 -6.66 -22.91
N ARG A 156 10.91 -7.47 -22.62
CA ARG A 156 12.01 -7.16 -21.71
C ARG A 156 13.31 -7.08 -22.50
N ARG A 157 14.10 -6.06 -22.18
CA ARG A 157 15.38 -5.77 -22.84
C ARG A 157 16.49 -5.59 -21.80
N LEU A 158 17.71 -5.90 -22.20
CA LEU A 158 18.92 -5.59 -21.44
C LEU A 158 19.44 -4.23 -21.90
N SER A 159 19.54 -3.25 -21.01
CA SER A 159 20.11 -1.95 -21.34
C SER A 159 21.54 -1.83 -20.81
N LEU A 160 22.42 -1.26 -21.64
CA LEU A 160 23.83 -1.01 -21.36
C LEU A 160 24.15 0.46 -21.60
N VAL A 161 25.00 1.05 -20.76
CA VAL A 161 25.65 2.33 -21.00
C VAL A 161 27.14 2.10 -21.20
N ILE A 162 27.67 2.58 -22.32
CA ILE A 162 29.06 2.40 -22.72
C ILE A 162 29.72 3.78 -22.90
N PRO A 163 30.84 4.06 -22.21
CA PRO A 163 31.58 5.29 -22.43
C PRO A 163 32.25 5.28 -23.81
N LEU A 164 32.23 6.43 -24.49
CA LEU A 164 33.00 6.70 -25.69
C LEU A 164 34.19 7.59 -25.31
N GLY A 165 35.40 7.04 -25.41
CA GLY A 165 36.63 7.66 -24.93
C GLY A 165 37.12 7.05 -23.59
N PRO A 166 38.06 7.70 -22.89
CA PRO A 166 38.60 7.20 -21.63
C PRO A 166 37.50 7.07 -20.56
N PRO A 167 37.40 5.94 -19.83
CA PRO A 167 36.33 5.73 -18.84
C PRO A 167 36.29 6.77 -17.71
N GLN A 168 37.43 7.36 -17.35
CA GLN A 168 37.51 8.40 -16.31
C GLN A 168 37.01 9.78 -16.77
N GLN A 169 36.87 9.98 -18.09
CA GLN A 169 36.43 11.25 -18.68
C GLN A 169 35.76 10.96 -20.03
N ALA A 170 34.59 10.31 -19.98
CA ALA A 170 33.83 9.95 -21.17
C ALA A 170 33.48 11.21 -21.96
N GLN A 171 33.78 11.21 -23.27
CA GLN A 171 33.48 12.33 -24.15
C GLN A 171 32.03 12.28 -24.64
N ALA A 172 31.49 11.06 -24.70
CA ALA A 172 30.10 10.76 -25.01
C ALA A 172 29.69 9.43 -24.38
N TRP A 173 28.39 9.15 -24.34
CA TRP A 173 27.82 7.91 -23.83
C TRP A 173 26.94 7.26 -24.89
N ALA A 174 27.09 5.96 -25.07
CA ALA A 174 26.18 5.15 -25.89
C ALA A 174 25.24 4.36 -24.96
N TRP A 175 23.94 4.59 -25.10
CA TRP A 175 22.90 3.78 -24.45
C TRP A 175 22.35 2.77 -25.46
N VAL A 176 22.46 1.48 -25.14
CA VAL A 176 22.13 0.38 -26.06
C VAL A 176 21.15 -0.58 -25.41
N GLU A 177 20.10 -0.93 -26.13
CA GLU A 177 19.17 -2.00 -25.74
C GLU A 177 19.41 -3.26 -26.56
N LEU A 178 19.61 -4.38 -25.85
CA LEU A 178 19.80 -5.71 -26.40
C LEU A 178 18.62 -6.63 -26.01
N PRO A 179 18.38 -7.72 -26.75
CA PRO A 179 17.35 -8.69 -26.40
C PRO A 179 17.68 -9.35 -25.05
N PHE A 180 16.68 -9.50 -24.17
CA PHE A 180 16.88 -10.19 -22.88
C PHE A 180 16.88 -11.73 -23.02
N ALA A 181 16.42 -12.26 -24.16
CA ALA A 181 16.26 -13.69 -24.39
C ALA A 181 17.52 -14.55 -24.12
N PRO A 182 18.76 -14.13 -24.49
CA PRO A 182 19.95 -14.93 -24.19
C PRO A 182 20.19 -15.13 -22.69
N LEU A 183 19.97 -14.08 -21.87
CA LEU A 183 20.06 -14.18 -20.41
C LEU A 183 18.99 -15.11 -19.86
N GLN A 184 17.75 -14.97 -20.33
CA GLN A 184 16.65 -15.83 -19.93
C GLN A 184 16.90 -17.30 -20.29
N GLN A 185 17.44 -17.57 -21.47
CA GLN A 185 17.77 -18.93 -21.92
C GLN A 185 18.88 -19.56 -21.08
N ARG A 186 19.94 -18.80 -20.76
CA ARG A 186 21.01 -19.28 -19.88
C ARG A 186 20.52 -19.55 -18.47
N PHE A 187 19.67 -18.68 -17.94
CA PHE A 187 19.06 -18.87 -16.62
C PHE A 187 18.17 -20.13 -16.59
N ALA A 188 17.32 -20.30 -17.59
CA ALA A 188 16.39 -21.43 -17.68
C ALA A 188 17.07 -22.78 -17.99
N ALA A 189 18.30 -22.78 -18.48
CA ALA A 189 19.07 -24.00 -18.75
C ALA A 189 19.66 -24.62 -17.46
N ILE A 190 19.69 -23.88 -16.35
CA ILE A 190 20.34 -24.30 -15.11
C ILE A 190 19.30 -24.93 -14.20
N SER A 191 19.43 -26.24 -13.97
CA SER A 191 18.49 -26.98 -13.13
C SER A 191 18.67 -26.61 -11.66
N PRO A 192 17.61 -26.18 -10.96
CA PRO A 192 17.66 -25.80 -9.54
C PRO A 192 17.55 -27.04 -8.64
N ALA A 193 17.77 -28.25 -9.20
CA ALA A 193 17.51 -29.53 -8.55
C ALA A 193 16.09 -29.60 -7.95
N SER A 194 15.96 -29.80 -6.65
CA SER A 194 14.68 -29.84 -5.92
C SER A 194 14.23 -28.49 -5.37
N GLY A 195 15.01 -27.42 -5.58
CA GLY A 195 14.71 -26.08 -5.10
C GLY A 195 14.20 -25.15 -6.20
N ARG A 196 14.49 -23.86 -6.02
CA ARG A 196 14.13 -22.78 -6.96
C ARG A 196 15.29 -21.79 -7.09
N LEU A 197 15.45 -21.20 -8.26
CA LEU A 197 16.31 -20.04 -8.48
C LEU A 197 15.43 -18.87 -8.94
N ASP A 198 15.71 -17.68 -8.43
CA ASP A 198 15.00 -16.45 -8.77
C ASP A 198 16.01 -15.43 -9.33
N LEU A 199 15.86 -15.02 -10.59
CA LEU A 199 16.62 -13.91 -11.15
C LEU A 199 15.94 -12.61 -10.73
N ARG A 200 16.67 -11.75 -10.03
CA ARG A 200 16.18 -10.53 -9.38
C ARG A 200 16.92 -9.31 -9.93
N GLN A 201 16.27 -8.15 -9.91
CA GLN A 201 16.88 -6.83 -10.15
C GLN A 201 16.65 -5.95 -8.92
N GLY A 202 17.71 -5.40 -8.35
CA GLY A 202 17.67 -4.68 -7.07
C GLY A 202 18.57 -5.33 -6.03
N ASP A 203 18.46 -4.88 -4.78
CA ASP A 203 19.28 -5.36 -3.67
C ASP A 203 18.42 -6.09 -2.62
N ASP A 204 19.06 -6.51 -1.52
CA ASP A 204 18.38 -7.22 -0.43
C ASP A 204 17.38 -6.34 0.35
N SER A 205 17.36 -5.01 0.12
CA SER A 205 16.40 -4.06 0.71
C SER A 205 15.12 -3.89 -0.13
N GLY A 206 15.15 -4.31 -1.40
CA GLY A 206 14.02 -4.30 -2.32
C GLY A 206 14.41 -4.73 -3.72
N TYR A 207 13.75 -5.75 -4.25
CA TYR A 207 14.04 -6.28 -5.59
C TYR A 207 12.79 -6.60 -6.38
N VAL A 208 12.91 -6.52 -7.71
CA VAL A 208 11.92 -7.02 -8.67
C VAL A 208 12.36 -8.41 -9.13
N GLN A 209 11.51 -9.42 -8.92
CA GLN A 209 11.75 -10.75 -9.48
C GLN A 209 11.49 -10.72 -11.00
N LEU A 210 12.53 -10.97 -11.78
CA LEU A 210 12.46 -10.98 -13.25
C LEU A 210 11.94 -12.31 -13.76
N PHE A 211 12.52 -13.41 -13.27
CA PHE A 211 12.21 -14.78 -13.66
C PHE A 211 12.42 -15.73 -12.49
N SER A 212 11.70 -16.85 -12.49
CA SER A 212 11.90 -17.92 -11.52
C SER A 212 11.93 -19.26 -12.25
N HIS A 213 12.79 -20.17 -11.78
CA HIS A 213 12.94 -21.50 -12.33
C HIS A 213 13.06 -22.51 -11.19
N GLY A 214 12.17 -23.50 -11.13
CA GLY A 214 12.14 -24.54 -10.09
C GLY A 214 10.80 -24.66 -9.37
N THR A 215 10.82 -25.24 -8.17
CA THR A 215 9.61 -25.60 -7.41
C THR A 215 9.00 -24.39 -6.70
N ALA A 216 7.71 -24.11 -6.96
CA ALA A 216 7.00 -22.98 -6.37
C ALA A 216 6.85 -23.05 -4.84
N SER A 217 6.86 -24.27 -4.27
CA SER A 217 6.76 -24.50 -2.82
C SER A 217 8.09 -24.39 -2.07
N ALA A 218 9.18 -24.03 -2.76
CA ALA A 218 10.47 -23.79 -2.11
C ALA A 218 10.46 -22.47 -1.33
N GLU A 219 11.06 -22.48 -0.14
CA GLU A 219 11.16 -21.30 0.73
C GLU A 219 12.29 -20.39 0.26
N ALA A 220 11.98 -19.15 -0.08
CA ALA A 220 12.94 -18.21 -0.63
C ALA A 220 13.91 -17.70 0.44
N GLU A 221 15.21 -17.73 0.14
CA GLU A 221 16.20 -16.99 0.90
C GLU A 221 16.10 -15.49 0.56
N ALA A 222 16.22 -14.66 1.60
CA ALA A 222 16.17 -13.21 1.48
C ALA A 222 17.34 -12.66 0.66
N ALA A 223 18.55 -13.14 0.95
CA ALA A 223 19.77 -12.68 0.28
C ALA A 223 19.97 -13.30 -1.11
N GLY A 224 20.28 -12.47 -2.10
CA GLY A 224 20.68 -12.90 -3.45
C GLY A 224 22.20 -12.87 -3.64
N LYS A 225 22.73 -13.72 -4.55
CA LYS A 225 24.13 -13.60 -5.00
C LYS A 225 24.23 -12.64 -6.18
N PRO A 226 25.07 -11.58 -6.12
CA PRO A 226 25.13 -10.56 -7.17
C PRO A 226 25.74 -11.09 -8.47
N ILE A 227 25.26 -10.58 -9.61
CA ILE A 227 25.79 -10.86 -10.94
C ILE A 227 26.69 -9.70 -11.37
N ALA A 228 27.97 -9.99 -11.60
CA ALA A 228 28.98 -8.98 -11.89
C ALA A 228 28.64 -8.16 -13.15
N GLY A 229 28.84 -6.84 -13.08
CA GLY A 229 28.58 -5.92 -14.20
C GLY A 229 27.11 -5.58 -14.41
N SER A 230 26.23 -5.91 -13.46
CA SER A 230 24.78 -5.66 -13.52
C SER A 230 24.18 -5.32 -12.15
N VAL A 231 22.94 -4.82 -12.16
CA VAL A 231 22.11 -4.67 -10.96
C VAL A 231 21.32 -5.94 -10.62
N PHE A 232 21.70 -7.09 -11.19
CA PHE A 232 20.99 -8.35 -10.99
C PHE A 232 21.59 -9.19 -9.87
N SER A 233 20.76 -10.04 -9.29
CA SER A 233 21.17 -11.08 -8.36
C SER A 233 20.39 -12.37 -8.60
N VAL A 234 20.95 -13.51 -8.16
CA VAL A 234 20.27 -14.80 -8.17
C VAL A 234 19.92 -15.18 -6.73
N GLY A 235 18.63 -15.26 -6.41
CA GLY A 235 18.13 -15.82 -5.16
C GLY A 235 17.97 -17.34 -5.23
N ALA A 236 18.09 -17.99 -4.08
CA ALA A 236 17.83 -19.42 -3.93
C ALA A 236 16.55 -19.66 -3.12
N GLY A 237 15.76 -20.64 -3.55
CA GLY A 237 14.63 -21.19 -2.82
C GLY A 237 14.96 -22.61 -2.39
N LEU A 238 14.98 -22.84 -1.08
CA LEU A 238 15.33 -24.15 -0.52
C LEU A 238 14.12 -25.09 -0.53
N PRO A 239 14.32 -26.39 -0.83
CA PRO A 239 13.25 -27.38 -0.78
C PRO A 239 12.71 -27.50 0.64
N GLY A 240 11.40 -27.30 0.83
CA GLY A 240 10.73 -27.56 2.10
C GLY A 240 10.60 -29.06 2.36
N ALA A 241 11.20 -29.55 3.43
CA ALA A 241 10.99 -30.93 3.90
C ALA A 241 10.07 -30.92 5.13
N PHE A 242 8.97 -31.67 5.07
CA PHE A 242 8.07 -31.85 6.21
C PHE A 242 8.71 -32.81 7.22
N ILE A 243 9.54 -32.25 8.10
CA ILE A 243 10.28 -32.98 9.14
C ILE A 243 9.60 -32.73 10.49
N VAL A 244 9.03 -33.80 11.07
CA VAL A 244 8.33 -33.77 12.37
C VAL A 244 9.23 -34.27 13.50
N LEU A 245 10.22 -35.11 13.18
CA LEU A 245 11.19 -35.60 14.16
C LEU A 245 12.28 -34.55 14.43
N PRO A 246 12.91 -34.55 15.61
CA PRO A 246 14.10 -33.74 15.85
C PRO A 246 15.15 -34.01 14.76
N ARG A 247 15.81 -32.97 14.24
CA ARG A 247 16.83 -33.03 13.18
C ARG A 247 18.12 -33.72 13.66
N SER A 248 18.00 -35.00 14.02
CA SER A 248 19.08 -35.86 14.49
C SER A 248 18.93 -37.22 13.85
N TRP A 249 19.81 -37.48 12.87
CA TRP A 249 19.90 -38.76 12.17
C TRP A 249 20.02 -39.96 13.12
N LEU A 250 20.76 -39.81 14.22
CA LEU A 250 20.95 -40.87 15.21
C LEU A 250 19.65 -41.20 15.94
N LEU A 251 18.93 -40.17 16.39
CA LEU A 251 17.68 -40.36 17.14
C LEU A 251 16.58 -40.94 16.24
N SER A 252 16.42 -40.41 15.03
CA SER A 252 15.42 -40.87 14.07
C SER A 252 15.73 -42.30 13.57
N GLY A 253 17.01 -42.62 13.38
CA GLY A 253 17.48 -43.97 13.05
C GLY A 253 17.18 -44.99 14.16
N LEU A 254 17.37 -44.62 15.43
CA LEU A 254 17.00 -45.47 16.56
C LEU A 254 15.49 -45.70 16.64
N LEU A 255 14.67 -44.66 16.49
CA LEU A 255 13.20 -44.77 16.47
C LEU A 255 12.70 -45.69 15.34
N THR A 256 13.35 -45.61 14.17
CA THR A 256 13.09 -46.51 13.04
C THR A 256 13.34 -47.97 13.41
N LEU A 257 14.49 -48.26 14.03
CA LEU A 257 14.86 -49.61 14.46
C LEU A 257 13.90 -50.15 15.53
N PHE A 258 13.49 -49.31 16.48
CA PHE A 258 12.52 -49.70 17.51
C PHE A 258 11.13 -49.97 16.94
N GLY A 259 10.63 -49.14 16.02
CA GLY A 259 9.34 -49.34 15.38
C GLY A 259 9.30 -50.59 14.49
N LEU A 260 10.29 -50.73 13.60
CA LEU A 260 10.37 -51.88 12.69
C LEU A 260 10.67 -53.19 13.44
N GLY A 261 11.63 -53.15 14.37
CA GLY A 261 12.02 -54.31 15.18
C GLY A 261 10.91 -54.74 16.15
N GLY A 262 10.30 -53.79 16.86
CA GLY A 262 9.18 -54.06 17.77
C GLY A 262 7.93 -54.55 17.04
N GLY A 263 7.59 -53.93 15.90
CA GLY A 263 6.47 -54.34 15.08
C GLY A 263 6.64 -55.73 14.46
N GLY A 264 7.83 -56.01 13.92
CA GLY A 264 8.19 -57.33 13.39
C GLY A 264 8.19 -58.42 14.48
N TYR A 265 8.67 -58.11 15.68
CA TYR A 265 8.67 -59.03 16.81
C TYR A 265 7.25 -59.41 17.27
N LEU A 266 6.34 -58.44 17.38
CA LEU A 266 4.94 -58.67 17.75
C LEU A 266 4.18 -59.50 16.69
N LEU A 267 4.44 -59.26 15.41
CA LEU A 267 3.85 -60.04 14.32
C LEU A 267 4.43 -61.46 14.24
N TRP A 268 5.72 -61.62 14.54
CA TRP A 268 6.35 -62.94 14.64
C TRP A 268 5.82 -63.77 15.81
N LEU A 269 5.60 -63.15 16.98
CA LEU A 269 4.93 -63.78 18.12
C LEU A 269 3.53 -64.28 17.76
N ARG A 270 2.79 -63.49 16.98
CA ARG A 270 1.47 -63.88 16.46
C ARG A 270 1.53 -65.05 15.49
N LEU A 271 2.48 -65.03 14.54
CA LEU A 271 2.68 -66.11 13.56
C LEU A 271 3.04 -67.45 14.22
N ARG A 272 3.69 -67.43 15.39
CA ARG A 272 3.94 -68.64 16.19
C ARG A 272 2.67 -69.23 16.80
N HIS A 273 1.69 -68.40 17.15
CA HIS A 273 0.43 -68.85 17.75
C HIS A 273 -0.60 -69.40 16.73
N LEU A 274 -0.45 -69.07 15.44
CA LEU A 274 -1.42 -69.43 14.39
C LEU A 274 -1.14 -70.76 13.66
N ARG A 275 -0.15 -71.56 14.07
CA ARG A 275 0.12 -72.88 13.48
C ARG A 275 -0.74 -73.99 14.12
N ALA A 276 -2.00 -74.10 13.70
CA ALA A 276 -2.81 -75.31 13.80
C ALA A 276 -3.62 -75.46 12.48
N PRO A 277 -3.73 -76.65 11.85
CA PRO A 277 -4.14 -76.73 10.44
C PRO A 277 -5.55 -77.32 10.17
N VAL A 278 -6.07 -77.00 8.97
CA VAL A 278 -7.06 -77.72 8.09
C VAL A 278 -8.57 -77.46 8.35
N PRO A 279 -9.51 -77.55 7.36
CA PRO A 279 -9.46 -77.58 5.87
C PRO A 279 -10.28 -76.49 5.12
N SER A 280 -10.08 -76.51 3.80
CA SER A 280 -10.68 -75.77 2.68
C SER A 280 -12.08 -76.24 2.24
N GLU A 281 -12.88 -75.34 1.65
CA GLU A 281 -13.87 -75.65 0.60
C GLU A 281 -14.17 -74.40 -0.28
N GLU A 282 -14.70 -74.66 -1.47
CA GLU A 282 -14.52 -73.98 -2.76
C GLU A 282 -15.41 -72.74 -3.06
N GLU A 283 -14.86 -71.84 -3.91
CA GLU A 283 -15.39 -71.07 -5.08
C GLU A 283 -16.91 -71.05 -5.45
N PRO A 284 -17.44 -70.17 -6.36
CA PRO A 284 -16.82 -69.11 -7.18
C PRO A 284 -17.70 -67.82 -7.46
N SER A 285 -17.14 -66.92 -8.28
CA SER A 285 -17.76 -66.26 -9.46
C SER A 285 -18.61 -64.97 -9.38
N GLU A 286 -18.13 -64.01 -10.17
CA GLU A 286 -18.81 -63.10 -11.13
C GLU A 286 -19.42 -61.73 -10.74
N ALA A 287 -19.26 -60.84 -11.72
CA ALA A 287 -19.35 -59.38 -11.73
C ALA A 287 -20.76 -58.89 -12.19
N PRO A 288 -20.90 -57.77 -12.93
CA PRO A 288 -20.89 -56.34 -12.57
C PRO A 288 -22.27 -55.69 -12.86
N VAL A 289 -22.30 -54.45 -13.41
CA VAL A 289 -23.44 -53.65 -13.97
C VAL A 289 -23.91 -52.54 -13.01
N GLU A 290 -23.68 -51.22 -13.20
CA GLU A 290 -23.76 -50.26 -14.33
C GLU A 290 -25.12 -49.49 -14.39
N VAL A 291 -25.01 -48.22 -14.84
CA VAL A 291 -26.00 -47.37 -15.53
C VAL A 291 -26.90 -46.41 -14.71
N SER A 292 -26.80 -45.11 -15.04
CA SER A 292 -27.88 -44.23 -15.57
C SER A 292 -27.77 -42.79 -15.05
N LYS A 293 -27.36 -41.77 -15.83
CA LYS A 293 -28.16 -40.92 -16.78
C LYS A 293 -29.30 -40.14 -16.09
N ALA A 294 -29.60 -38.86 -16.39
CA ALA A 294 -29.15 -37.87 -17.37
C ALA A 294 -29.85 -36.51 -17.09
N ALA A 295 -29.28 -35.42 -17.66
CA ALA A 295 -29.91 -34.28 -18.37
C ALA A 295 -31.07 -33.47 -17.74
N GLU A 296 -31.36 -32.20 -18.06
CA GLU A 296 -30.72 -31.00 -18.64
C GLU A 296 -31.86 -29.94 -18.81
N VAL A 297 -31.50 -28.65 -19.00
CA VAL A 297 -32.28 -27.51 -19.58
C VAL A 297 -33.43 -26.91 -18.69
N ARG A 298 -33.79 -25.61 -18.63
CA ARG A 298 -33.70 -24.46 -19.59
C ARG A 298 -34.03 -23.09 -18.95
N VAL A 299 -33.65 -22.03 -19.67
CA VAL A 299 -33.74 -20.56 -19.43
C VAL A 299 -35.13 -19.95 -19.69
N ARG A 300 -35.48 -18.81 -19.04
CA ARG A 300 -36.14 -17.60 -19.65
C ARG A 300 -36.29 -16.40 -18.69
N SER A 301 -36.42 -15.21 -19.27
CA SER A 301 -36.24 -13.86 -18.70
C SER A 301 -37.48 -12.95 -18.76
N ALA A 302 -37.47 -11.90 -17.90
CA ALA A 302 -38.08 -10.54 -17.97
C ALA A 302 -39.64 -10.41 -17.94
N PRO A 303 -40.27 -9.25 -17.58
CA PRO A 303 -39.80 -7.84 -17.65
C PRO A 303 -40.25 -6.85 -16.51
N VAL A 304 -39.94 -5.55 -16.73
CA VAL A 304 -40.07 -4.34 -15.87
C VAL A 304 -41.36 -3.53 -16.14
N ALA A 305 -41.77 -2.64 -15.22
CA ALA A 305 -42.89 -1.68 -15.34
C ALA A 305 -42.51 -0.23 -14.91
N PRO A 306 -43.30 0.82 -15.28
CA PRO A 306 -42.86 2.20 -15.57
C PRO A 306 -43.18 3.27 -14.46
N PRO A 307 -42.83 4.57 -14.64
CA PRO A 307 -42.50 5.52 -13.55
C PRO A 307 -43.59 6.57 -13.23
N PRO A 308 -43.41 7.40 -12.18
CA PRO A 308 -44.19 8.63 -12.01
C PRO A 308 -43.38 9.93 -12.13
N VAL A 309 -44.02 10.91 -12.78
CA VAL A 309 -44.04 12.39 -12.59
C VAL A 309 -42.71 13.16 -12.56
N ALA A 310 -42.65 14.28 -13.29
CA ALA A 310 -41.52 15.21 -13.31
C ALA A 310 -41.03 15.53 -11.90
N ALA A 311 -39.79 15.09 -11.65
CA ALA A 311 -39.20 15.05 -10.34
C ALA A 311 -38.66 16.42 -9.93
N ALA A 312 -38.87 16.78 -8.66
CA ALA A 312 -37.84 17.48 -7.91
C ALA A 312 -36.50 16.77 -8.15
N VAL A 313 -35.38 17.50 -8.27
CA VAL A 313 -34.06 16.93 -8.55
C VAL A 313 -33.86 15.64 -7.73
N SER A 314 -33.83 14.48 -8.40
CA SER A 314 -33.73 13.19 -7.73
C SER A 314 -32.27 12.97 -7.33
N VAL A 315 -31.93 13.31 -6.09
CA VAL A 315 -30.59 13.12 -5.56
C VAL A 315 -30.48 11.76 -4.86
N ASP A 316 -29.43 11.00 -5.19
CA ASP A 316 -29.11 9.74 -4.54
C ASP A 316 -28.70 9.98 -3.08
N PRO A 317 -29.42 9.48 -2.06
CA PRO A 317 -29.06 9.70 -0.66
C PRO A 317 -27.67 9.15 -0.29
N THR A 318 -27.16 8.17 -1.03
CA THR A 318 -25.87 7.52 -0.72
C THR A 318 -24.67 8.42 -0.94
N ILE A 319 -24.81 9.55 -1.67
CA ILE A 319 -23.70 10.50 -1.84
C ILE A 319 -23.49 11.38 -0.61
N PHE A 320 -24.46 11.45 0.31
CA PHE A 320 -24.35 12.20 1.57
C PHE A 320 -23.71 11.29 2.63
N ARG A 321 -22.38 11.36 2.72
CA ARG A 321 -21.57 10.51 3.60
C ARG A 321 -21.45 11.13 5.00
N ALA A 322 -20.68 10.50 5.87
CA ALA A 322 -20.52 10.98 7.24
C ALA A 322 -19.79 12.33 7.35
N TYR A 323 -18.86 12.67 6.45
CA TYR A 323 -18.01 13.86 6.59
C TYR A 323 -18.06 14.82 5.41
N ASP A 324 -18.60 14.37 4.29
CA ASP A 324 -18.64 15.10 3.03
C ASP A 324 -19.79 14.58 2.13
N VAL A 325 -19.95 15.24 0.99
CA VAL A 325 -20.78 14.73 -0.10
C VAL A 325 -19.85 14.18 -1.18
N ARG A 326 -20.02 12.92 -1.59
CA ARG A 326 -19.12 12.23 -2.54
C ARG A 326 -19.90 11.36 -3.51
N GLY A 327 -19.62 11.50 -4.81
CA GLY A 327 -20.26 10.68 -5.84
C GLY A 327 -19.41 10.50 -7.08
N VAL A 328 -19.92 9.68 -8.00
CA VAL A 328 -19.29 9.42 -9.30
C VAL A 328 -19.96 10.33 -10.34
N VAL A 329 -19.16 11.12 -11.02
CA VAL A 329 -19.61 12.10 -12.01
C VAL A 329 -20.28 11.38 -13.18
N GLY A 330 -21.46 11.86 -13.57
CA GLY A 330 -22.28 11.26 -14.63
C GLY A 330 -23.09 10.04 -14.20
N LYS A 331 -22.95 9.56 -12.94
CA LYS A 331 -23.77 8.49 -12.36
C LYS A 331 -24.62 9.00 -11.20
N THR A 332 -23.97 9.37 -10.09
CA THR A 332 -24.63 9.83 -8.87
C THR A 332 -24.40 11.31 -8.57
N LEU A 333 -23.40 11.92 -9.23
CA LEU A 333 -23.08 13.34 -9.12
C LEU A 333 -23.11 14.01 -10.50
N ASN A 334 -23.74 15.17 -10.59
CA ASN A 334 -23.82 15.99 -11.80
C ASN A 334 -24.10 17.46 -11.43
N LYS A 335 -24.17 18.33 -12.44
CA LYS A 335 -24.42 19.77 -12.24
C LYS A 335 -25.73 20.07 -11.50
N ASP A 336 -26.82 19.33 -11.75
CA ASP A 336 -28.12 19.59 -11.14
C ASP A 336 -28.09 19.24 -9.65
N VAL A 337 -27.37 18.17 -9.28
CA VAL A 337 -27.10 17.81 -7.89
C VAL A 337 -26.24 18.87 -7.20
N ALA A 338 -25.19 19.38 -7.86
CA ALA A 338 -24.33 20.43 -7.31
C ALA A 338 -25.10 21.74 -7.09
N HIS A 339 -25.98 22.11 -8.02
CA HIS A 339 -26.86 23.28 -7.92
C HIS A 339 -27.84 23.15 -6.75
N ALA A 340 -28.56 22.02 -6.65
CA ALA A 340 -29.47 21.77 -5.54
C ALA A 340 -28.74 21.75 -4.18
N LEU A 341 -27.52 21.21 -4.13
CA LEU A 341 -26.68 21.27 -2.94
C LEU A 341 -26.31 22.71 -2.58
N GLY A 342 -25.98 23.55 -3.57
CA GLY A 342 -25.72 24.98 -3.38
C GLY A 342 -26.91 25.70 -2.77
N GLN A 343 -28.13 25.46 -3.28
CA GLN A 343 -29.36 26.02 -2.71
C GLN A 343 -29.59 25.55 -1.27
N SER A 344 -29.34 24.27 -0.99
CA SER A 344 -29.49 23.69 0.35
C SER A 344 -28.52 24.31 1.37
N ILE A 345 -27.25 24.45 1.00
CA ILE A 345 -26.24 25.14 1.83
C ILE A 345 -26.62 26.60 2.04
N GLY A 346 -27.04 27.30 0.98
CA GLY A 346 -27.45 28.71 1.08
C GLY A 346 -28.69 28.91 1.97
N THR A 347 -29.63 27.96 1.95
CA THR A 347 -30.78 27.94 2.86
C THR A 347 -30.33 27.82 4.32
N LEU A 348 -29.44 26.86 4.62
CA LEU A 348 -28.85 26.69 5.95
C LEU A 348 -28.10 27.96 6.41
N MET A 349 -27.37 28.62 5.50
CA MET A 349 -26.69 29.88 5.81
C MET A 349 -27.68 31.00 6.14
N GLY A 350 -28.76 31.13 5.38
CA GLY A 350 -29.84 32.08 5.64
C GLY A 350 -30.48 31.87 7.02
N GLU A 351 -30.73 30.62 7.41
CA GLU A 351 -31.24 30.24 8.75
C GLU A 351 -30.29 30.69 9.87
N LYS A 352 -28.98 30.72 9.61
CA LYS A 352 -27.93 31.15 10.56
C LYS A 352 -27.56 32.64 10.42
N GLY A 353 -28.20 33.39 9.51
CA GLY A 353 -27.87 34.80 9.26
C GLY A 353 -26.52 35.03 8.57
N LEU A 354 -25.94 34.00 7.94
CA LEU A 354 -24.67 34.06 7.21
C LEU A 354 -24.94 34.41 5.74
N ARG A 355 -24.08 35.26 5.14
CA ARG A 355 -24.35 35.85 3.82
C ARG A 355 -23.25 35.69 2.77
N GLU A 356 -22.04 35.31 3.15
CA GLU A 356 -20.91 35.18 2.22
C GLU A 356 -20.21 33.83 2.42
N ILE A 357 -19.82 33.17 1.32
CA ILE A 357 -19.15 31.86 1.33
C ILE A 357 -18.01 31.81 0.32
N VAL A 358 -16.92 31.15 0.70
CA VAL A 358 -15.81 30.83 -0.21
C VAL A 358 -16.09 29.54 -0.97
N VAL A 359 -15.82 29.51 -2.27
CA VAL A 359 -15.85 28.29 -3.09
C VAL A 359 -14.51 28.15 -3.79
N GLY A 360 -13.88 26.99 -3.64
CA GLY A 360 -12.70 26.60 -4.41
C GLY A 360 -12.81 25.15 -4.88
N ARG A 361 -11.96 24.75 -5.81
CA ARG A 361 -11.99 23.40 -6.39
C ARG A 361 -10.60 22.79 -6.55
N ASP A 362 -10.53 21.46 -6.60
CA ASP A 362 -9.30 20.76 -6.98
C ASP A 362 -9.06 20.76 -8.51
N GLY A 363 -8.05 20.00 -8.94
CA GLY A 363 -7.59 19.87 -10.32
C GLY A 363 -8.41 18.92 -11.21
N ARG A 364 -9.54 18.37 -10.73
CA ARG A 364 -10.33 17.40 -11.51
C ARG A 364 -11.03 18.04 -12.69
N LEU A 365 -11.21 17.24 -13.75
CA LEU A 365 -11.83 17.67 -15.01
C LEU A 365 -13.28 18.16 -14.83
N SER A 366 -14.02 17.57 -13.89
CA SER A 366 -15.40 17.95 -13.55
C SER A 366 -15.51 19.17 -12.65
N GLY A 367 -14.39 19.64 -12.07
CA GLY A 367 -14.35 20.73 -11.10
C GLY A 367 -15.00 22.03 -11.58
N PRO A 368 -14.67 22.54 -12.79
CA PRO A 368 -15.26 23.80 -13.30
C PRO A 368 -16.78 23.76 -13.40
N GLU A 369 -17.37 22.68 -13.90
CA GLU A 369 -18.83 22.55 -14.05
C GLU A 369 -19.53 22.46 -12.69
N LEU A 370 -19.02 21.61 -11.80
CA LEU A 370 -19.63 21.39 -10.48
C LEU A 370 -19.52 22.62 -9.58
N ALA A 371 -18.38 23.33 -9.61
CA ALA A 371 -18.19 24.55 -8.83
C ALA A 371 -19.08 25.70 -9.34
N SER A 372 -19.24 25.85 -10.66
CA SER A 372 -20.15 26.86 -11.23
C SER A 372 -21.59 26.59 -10.83
N ALA A 373 -22.06 25.35 -10.97
CA ALA A 373 -23.43 24.96 -10.60
C ALA A 373 -23.69 25.16 -9.10
N LEU A 374 -22.73 24.78 -8.24
CA LEU A 374 -22.80 25.03 -6.80
C LEU A 374 -22.93 26.53 -6.49
N ALA A 375 -22.09 27.36 -7.12
CA ALA A 375 -22.09 28.82 -6.93
C ALA A 375 -23.42 29.45 -7.39
N GLU A 376 -23.99 28.98 -8.49
CA GLU A 376 -25.32 29.41 -8.95
C GLU A 376 -26.41 29.10 -7.91
N GLY A 377 -26.45 27.87 -7.39
CA GLY A 377 -27.40 27.48 -6.36
C GLY A 377 -27.28 28.29 -5.06
N LEU A 378 -26.04 28.58 -4.62
CA LEU A 378 -25.77 29.44 -3.45
C LEU A 378 -26.31 30.86 -3.66
N ARG A 379 -26.09 31.44 -4.84
CA ARG A 379 -26.52 32.80 -5.17
C ARG A 379 -28.03 32.93 -5.30
N GLU A 380 -28.69 31.91 -5.84
CA GLU A 380 -30.16 31.82 -5.87
C GLU A 380 -30.76 31.74 -4.47
N ALA A 381 -30.06 31.15 -3.50
CA ALA A 381 -30.45 31.17 -2.10
C ALA A 381 -30.12 32.50 -1.39
N GLY A 382 -29.53 33.48 -2.10
CA GLY A 382 -29.23 34.82 -1.60
C GLY A 382 -27.86 34.96 -0.92
N VAL A 383 -26.94 34.00 -1.13
CA VAL A 383 -25.58 34.02 -0.57
C VAL A 383 -24.58 34.59 -1.58
N ASP A 384 -23.75 35.53 -1.14
CA ASP A 384 -22.62 36.06 -1.90
C ASP A 384 -21.49 35.02 -1.98
N VAL A 385 -20.97 34.78 -3.19
CA VAL A 385 -19.94 33.76 -3.42
C VAL A 385 -18.59 34.42 -3.74
N ILE A 386 -17.55 33.96 -3.03
CA ILE A 386 -16.15 34.24 -3.31
C ILE A 386 -15.55 33.02 -4.00
N ASP A 387 -15.42 33.07 -5.32
CA ASP A 387 -14.77 32.01 -6.09
C ASP A 387 -13.25 32.23 -6.08
N ILE A 388 -12.51 31.27 -5.51
CA ILE A 388 -11.04 31.32 -5.43
C ILE A 388 -10.37 30.38 -6.43
N GLY A 389 -11.12 29.82 -7.37
CA GLY A 389 -10.60 29.01 -8.46
C GLY A 389 -10.05 27.66 -8.03
N ALA A 390 -9.02 27.20 -8.74
CA ALA A 390 -8.40 25.90 -8.54
C ALA A 390 -7.31 25.99 -7.47
N VAL A 391 -7.56 25.45 -6.28
CA VAL A 391 -6.65 25.50 -5.13
C VAL A 391 -6.78 24.25 -4.27
N PRO A 392 -5.75 23.90 -3.47
CA PRO A 392 -5.89 22.88 -2.44
C PRO A 392 -7.01 23.18 -1.44
N THR A 393 -7.62 22.12 -0.90
CA THR A 393 -8.62 22.19 0.17
C THR A 393 -8.20 23.09 1.35
N PRO A 394 -6.96 23.02 1.89
CA PRO A 394 -6.56 23.93 2.97
C PRO A 394 -6.56 25.42 2.58
N VAL A 395 -6.38 25.76 1.29
CA VAL A 395 -6.46 27.16 0.82
C VAL A 395 -7.91 27.66 0.86
N VAL A 396 -8.90 26.79 0.64
CA VAL A 396 -10.33 27.13 0.85
C VAL A 396 -10.59 27.45 2.32
N TYR A 397 -10.05 26.64 3.23
CA TYR A 397 -10.20 26.86 4.68
C TYR A 397 -9.48 28.13 5.14
N TYR A 398 -8.26 28.37 4.64
CA TYR A 398 -7.53 29.60 4.86
C TYR A 398 -8.30 30.82 4.36
N ALA A 399 -8.84 30.78 3.14
CA ALA A 399 -9.64 31.87 2.58
C ALA A 399 -10.89 32.17 3.42
N ALA A 400 -11.59 31.14 3.89
CA ALA A 400 -12.76 31.32 4.76
C ALA A 400 -12.41 32.01 6.09
N TYR A 401 -11.21 31.75 6.62
CA TYR A 401 -10.66 32.48 7.77
C TYR A 401 -10.22 33.91 7.39
N ARG A 402 -9.45 34.07 6.31
CA ARG A 402 -8.86 35.32 5.83
C ARG A 402 -9.91 36.38 5.47
N PHE A 403 -11.05 35.97 4.94
CA PHE A 403 -12.19 36.84 4.64
C PHE A 403 -13.21 36.90 5.79
N ASN A 404 -12.95 36.19 6.90
CA ASN A 404 -13.83 36.14 8.07
C ASN A 404 -15.28 35.76 7.73
N THR A 405 -15.47 34.88 6.72
CA THR A 405 -16.79 34.37 6.36
C THR A 405 -17.23 33.25 7.29
N GLY A 406 -16.26 32.50 7.82
CA GLY A 406 -16.51 31.24 8.51
C GLY A 406 -17.18 30.19 7.63
N CYS A 407 -17.29 30.42 6.31
CA CYS A 407 -18.03 29.56 5.39
C CYS A 407 -17.16 29.26 4.16
N GLY A 408 -17.06 27.99 3.81
CA GLY A 408 -16.29 27.54 2.65
C GLY A 408 -16.75 26.19 2.12
N VAL A 409 -16.69 26.01 0.79
CA VAL A 409 -16.87 24.71 0.13
C VAL A 409 -15.68 24.42 -0.76
N ALA A 410 -15.01 23.29 -0.50
CA ALA A 410 -14.03 22.72 -1.42
C ALA A 410 -14.72 21.69 -2.31
N VAL A 411 -14.76 21.94 -3.62
CA VAL A 411 -15.23 21.01 -4.64
C VAL A 411 -14.09 20.09 -5.03
N THR A 412 -14.09 18.87 -4.49
CA THR A 412 -12.96 17.96 -4.62
C THR A 412 -13.39 16.52 -4.57
N GLY A 413 -12.67 15.63 -5.26
CA GLY A 413 -12.73 14.17 -5.11
C GLY A 413 -11.70 13.58 -4.13
N SER A 414 -10.90 14.42 -3.44
CA SER A 414 -9.75 14.03 -2.61
C SER A 414 -8.83 13.04 -3.34
N HIS A 415 -8.51 11.92 -2.73
CA HIS A 415 -7.65 10.84 -3.26
C HIS A 415 -8.38 9.81 -4.14
N ASN A 416 -9.70 9.96 -4.40
CA ASN A 416 -10.48 8.98 -5.17
C ASN A 416 -10.09 8.96 -6.68
N PRO A 417 -10.48 7.93 -7.46
CA PRO A 417 -10.23 7.88 -8.90
C PRO A 417 -10.77 9.12 -9.67
N PRO A 418 -10.29 9.40 -10.89
CA PRO A 418 -10.63 10.61 -11.66
C PRO A 418 -12.13 10.89 -11.84
N ASP A 419 -12.96 9.84 -11.93
CA ASP A 419 -14.41 9.93 -12.14
C ASP A 419 -15.20 10.30 -10.87
N TYR A 420 -14.55 10.36 -9.70
CA TYR A 420 -15.15 10.84 -8.45
C TYR A 420 -15.01 12.35 -8.30
N ASN A 421 -15.99 12.98 -7.66
CA ASN A 421 -15.90 14.33 -7.12
C ASN A 421 -16.81 14.46 -5.88
N GLY A 422 -16.84 15.63 -5.25
CA GLY A 422 -17.54 15.84 -4.00
C GLY A 422 -17.38 17.24 -3.42
N PHE A 423 -17.85 17.41 -2.18
CA PHE A 423 -17.92 18.69 -1.49
C PHE A 423 -17.56 18.54 -0.01
N LYS A 424 -16.51 19.24 0.43
CA LYS A 424 -16.18 19.42 1.85
C LYS A 424 -16.72 20.77 2.30
N ILE A 425 -17.59 20.79 3.31
CA ILE A 425 -18.45 21.95 3.61
C ILE A 425 -18.18 22.48 5.02
N VAL A 426 -17.95 23.80 5.11
CA VAL A 426 -17.84 24.55 6.36
C VAL A 426 -18.89 25.65 6.36
N VAL A 427 -19.68 25.76 7.44
CA VAL A 427 -20.71 26.80 7.61
C VAL A 427 -20.61 27.37 9.02
N GLY A 428 -20.45 28.68 9.16
CA GLY A 428 -20.40 29.36 10.46
C GLY A 428 -19.24 28.90 11.36
N GLY A 429 -18.12 28.54 10.75
CA GLY A 429 -16.93 28.02 11.41
C GLY A 429 -17.00 26.52 11.71
N GLU A 430 -18.12 25.84 11.44
CA GLU A 430 -18.33 24.41 11.69
C GLU A 430 -18.15 23.59 10.42
N THR A 431 -17.26 22.59 10.43
CA THR A 431 -17.19 21.60 9.36
C THR A 431 -18.36 20.64 9.51
N LEU A 432 -19.22 20.58 8.49
CA LEU A 432 -20.44 19.78 8.55
C LEU A 432 -20.08 18.28 8.54
N SER A 433 -20.79 17.52 9.37
CA SER A 433 -20.65 16.06 9.47
C SER A 433 -21.95 15.42 9.97
N GLU A 434 -22.06 14.11 9.79
CA GLU A 434 -23.13 13.24 10.25
C GLU A 434 -24.52 13.82 9.96
N GLY A 435 -25.31 14.10 10.99
CA GLY A 435 -26.67 14.62 10.87
C GLY A 435 -26.74 15.91 10.04
N ALA A 436 -25.75 16.80 10.15
CA ALA A 436 -25.76 18.06 9.42
C ALA A 436 -25.66 17.87 7.89
N ILE A 437 -24.90 16.86 7.43
CA ILE A 437 -24.83 16.51 6.01
C ILE A 437 -26.15 15.85 5.57
N GLN A 438 -26.73 14.99 6.40
CA GLN A 438 -28.03 14.38 6.12
C GLN A 438 -29.16 15.43 6.04
N ASP A 439 -29.10 16.47 6.85
CA ASP A 439 -30.07 17.56 6.84
C ASP A 439 -30.01 18.37 5.53
N LEU A 440 -28.84 18.46 4.88
CA LEU A 440 -28.74 19.06 3.54
C LEU A 440 -29.49 18.22 2.50
N TYR A 441 -29.37 16.89 2.57
CA TYR A 441 -30.16 15.99 1.73
C TYR A 441 -31.66 16.14 1.99
N GLN A 442 -32.08 16.18 3.26
CA GLN A 442 -33.51 16.29 3.60
C GLN A 442 -34.13 17.60 3.08
N ARG A 443 -33.38 18.72 3.11
CA ARG A 443 -33.82 19.98 2.49
C ARG A 443 -34.03 19.84 0.99
N ILE A 444 -33.12 19.17 0.28
CA ILE A 444 -33.24 18.91 -1.16
C ILE A 444 -34.44 18.00 -1.44
N ALA A 445 -34.54 16.88 -0.73
CA ALA A 445 -35.58 15.88 -0.93
C ALA A 445 -37.00 16.42 -0.63
N SER A 446 -37.12 17.33 0.33
CA SER A 446 -38.39 17.99 0.67
C SER A 446 -38.71 19.23 -0.17
N GLY A 447 -37.75 19.70 -0.99
CA GLY A 447 -37.89 20.96 -1.72
C GLY A 447 -37.87 22.20 -0.83
N ALA A 448 -37.44 22.09 0.43
CA ALA A 448 -37.29 23.19 1.37
C ALA A 448 -36.04 24.03 1.06
N LEU A 449 -36.00 24.59 -0.15
CA LEU A 449 -34.86 25.32 -0.71
C LEU A 449 -35.22 26.79 -0.88
N ALA A 450 -34.41 27.67 -0.31
CA ALA A 450 -34.45 29.09 -0.62
C ALA A 450 -34.04 29.30 -2.08
N SER A 451 -34.81 30.12 -2.80
CA SER A 451 -34.59 30.47 -4.20
C SER A 451 -35.08 31.88 -4.48
N GLY A 452 -34.73 32.44 -5.65
CA GLY A 452 -35.13 33.79 -6.07
C GLY A 452 -34.34 34.93 -5.42
N GLY A 453 -33.29 34.60 -4.67
CA GLY A 453 -32.24 35.53 -4.24
C GLY A 453 -31.34 35.96 -5.41
N GLY A 454 -30.39 36.84 -5.12
CA GLY A 454 -29.48 37.42 -6.12
C GLY A 454 -28.09 37.69 -5.54
N GLY A 455 -27.52 36.71 -4.85
CA GLY A 455 -26.18 36.82 -4.28
C GLY A 455 -25.12 37.22 -5.31
N GLY A 456 -24.16 38.04 -4.90
CA GLY A 456 -23.03 38.46 -5.70
C GLY A 456 -22.07 37.31 -6.00
N LEU A 457 -21.23 37.50 -7.02
CA LEU A 457 -20.10 36.63 -7.32
C LEU A 457 -18.86 37.50 -7.49
N ARG A 458 -17.80 37.20 -6.74
CA ARG A 458 -16.48 37.80 -6.96
C ARG A 458 -15.42 36.71 -7.07
N GLN A 459 -14.46 36.93 -7.95
CA GLN A 459 -13.31 36.04 -8.12
C GLN A 459 -12.08 36.65 -7.44
N VAL A 460 -11.35 35.87 -6.67
CA VAL A 460 -10.14 36.31 -5.96
C VAL A 460 -9.08 35.22 -5.98
N ASP A 461 -7.87 35.57 -6.40
CA ASP A 461 -6.70 34.70 -6.21
C ASP A 461 -6.14 34.87 -4.79
N VAL A 462 -6.25 33.82 -3.96
CA VAL A 462 -5.80 33.80 -2.56
C VAL A 462 -4.50 33.01 -2.39
N ALA A 463 -4.02 32.30 -3.42
CA ALA A 463 -2.83 31.48 -3.32
C ALA A 463 -1.59 32.29 -2.87
N PRO A 464 -1.34 33.52 -3.38
CA PRO A 464 -0.22 34.34 -2.89
C PRO A 464 -0.31 34.67 -1.40
N ASP A 465 -1.49 35.05 -0.89
CA ASP A 465 -1.70 35.36 0.53
C ASP A 465 -1.43 34.14 1.43
N TYR A 466 -1.80 32.94 0.95
CA TYR A 466 -1.56 31.68 1.66
C TYR A 466 -0.06 31.35 1.71
N ILE A 467 0.62 31.42 0.57
CA ILE A 467 2.05 31.15 0.45
C ILE A 467 2.85 32.10 1.35
N GLU A 468 2.59 33.41 1.24
CA GLU A 468 3.27 34.43 2.05
C GLU A 468 3.03 34.21 3.55
N LYS A 469 1.80 33.84 3.94
CA LYS A 469 1.47 33.62 5.35
C LYS A 469 2.25 32.44 5.96
N ILE A 470 2.56 31.40 5.19
CA ILE A 470 3.41 30.28 5.63
C ILE A 470 4.87 30.70 5.69
N ILE A 471 5.41 31.27 4.60
CA ILE A 471 6.83 31.64 4.49
C ILE A 471 7.24 32.68 5.55
N ALA A 472 6.32 33.58 5.91
CA ALA A 472 6.58 34.60 6.93
C ALA A 472 6.67 34.03 8.36
N ASP A 473 6.14 32.83 8.61
CA ASP A 473 6.09 32.20 9.95
C ASP A 473 7.03 30.99 10.08
N VAL A 474 7.30 30.28 8.98
CA VAL A 474 8.02 29.01 8.96
C VAL A 474 9.29 29.15 8.12
N LEU A 475 10.45 28.89 8.71
CA LEU A 475 11.74 28.96 8.03
C LEU A 475 12.62 27.74 8.39
N ALA A 476 13.21 27.11 7.37
CA ALA A 476 14.19 26.06 7.55
C ALA A 476 15.58 26.69 7.83
N GLU A 477 16.12 26.45 9.03
CA GLU A 477 17.43 27.02 9.44
C GLU A 477 18.62 26.51 8.61
N ARG A 478 18.44 25.37 7.94
CA ARG A 478 19.39 24.81 6.99
C ARG A 478 18.65 24.32 5.75
N ARG A 479 19.33 24.42 4.60
CA ARG A 479 18.80 23.96 3.32
C ARG A 479 18.69 22.43 3.32
N LEU A 480 17.48 21.92 3.24
CA LEU A 480 17.17 20.50 3.00
C LEU A 480 16.82 20.30 1.52
N LYS A 481 17.26 19.18 0.96
CA LYS A 481 16.89 18.74 -0.38
C LYS A 481 15.74 17.75 -0.29
N VAL A 482 14.60 18.08 -0.88
CA VAL A 482 13.37 17.29 -0.78
C VAL A 482 12.81 16.93 -2.14
N VAL A 483 12.39 15.67 -2.30
CA VAL A 483 11.54 15.29 -3.45
C VAL A 483 10.09 15.52 -3.06
N VAL A 484 9.34 16.21 -3.90
CA VAL A 484 7.93 16.56 -3.65
C VAL A 484 7.06 15.90 -4.69
N ASP A 485 6.29 14.91 -4.27
CA ASP A 485 5.32 14.19 -5.09
C ASP A 485 3.91 14.74 -4.87
N CYS A 486 3.28 15.22 -5.94
CA CYS A 486 1.89 15.69 -5.88
C CYS A 486 0.90 14.77 -6.58
N GLY A 487 1.34 13.65 -7.19
CA GLY A 487 0.48 12.70 -7.90
C GLY A 487 -0.47 13.35 -8.93
N ASN A 488 -0.03 14.45 -9.56
CA ASN A 488 -0.81 15.32 -10.45
C ASN A 488 -2.04 16.01 -9.84
N GLY A 489 -2.17 15.96 -8.51
CA GLY A 489 -3.17 16.68 -7.74
C GLY A 489 -2.94 18.19 -7.71
N ILE A 490 -3.94 18.91 -7.18
CA ILE A 490 -3.87 20.38 -7.06
C ILE A 490 -2.73 20.91 -6.16
N PRO A 491 -2.13 20.16 -5.21
CA PRO A 491 -0.96 20.64 -4.45
C PRO A 491 0.23 21.01 -5.33
N GLY A 492 0.36 20.43 -6.52
CA GLY A 492 1.44 20.75 -7.46
C GLY A 492 1.49 22.23 -7.86
N ALA A 493 0.36 22.95 -7.78
CA ALA A 493 0.29 24.38 -8.05
C ALA A 493 0.87 25.26 -6.92
N ILE A 494 1.06 24.74 -5.70
CA ILE A 494 1.41 25.55 -4.52
C ILE A 494 2.53 24.96 -3.66
N ALA A 495 2.56 23.65 -3.47
CA ALA A 495 3.44 23.01 -2.51
C ALA A 495 4.92 23.20 -2.85
N PRO A 496 5.39 23.03 -4.10
CA PRO A 496 6.78 23.35 -4.45
C PRO A 496 7.17 24.79 -4.09
N GLN A 497 6.30 25.77 -4.41
CA GLN A 497 6.56 27.19 -4.14
C GLN A 497 6.64 27.49 -2.64
N VAL A 498 5.76 26.91 -1.83
CA VAL A 498 5.82 27.03 -0.36
C VAL A 498 7.12 26.45 0.17
N LEU A 499 7.49 25.23 -0.25
CA LEU A 499 8.65 24.53 0.29
C LEU A 499 9.99 25.16 -0.17
N GLU A 500 10.05 25.70 -1.39
CA GLU A 500 11.18 26.56 -1.82
C GLU A 500 11.23 27.84 -1.01
N GLY A 501 10.08 28.48 -0.77
CA GLY A 501 9.95 29.72 -0.01
C GLY A 501 10.41 29.62 1.44
N VAL A 502 10.18 28.47 2.10
CA VAL A 502 10.70 28.23 3.47
C VAL A 502 12.20 27.91 3.51
N GLY A 503 12.88 27.81 2.35
CA GLY A 503 14.33 27.67 2.25
C GLY A 503 14.86 26.29 1.84
N CYS A 504 14.00 25.43 1.27
CA CYS A 504 14.42 24.09 0.81
C CYS A 504 14.75 24.04 -0.69
N GLU A 505 15.54 23.05 -1.08
CA GLU A 505 15.70 22.65 -2.49
C GLU A 505 14.66 21.61 -2.83
N VAL A 506 13.76 21.94 -3.76
CA VAL A 506 12.67 21.06 -4.16
C VAL A 506 12.99 20.38 -5.49
N ILE A 507 12.83 19.06 -5.52
CA ILE A 507 12.79 18.27 -6.74
C ILE A 507 11.34 17.86 -6.99
N PRO A 508 10.67 18.42 -8.00
CA PRO A 508 9.28 18.10 -8.27
C PRO A 508 9.15 16.70 -8.88
N LEU A 509 8.18 15.95 -8.38
CA LEU A 509 7.69 14.68 -8.91
C LEU A 509 6.18 14.83 -9.11
N TYR A 510 5.72 14.63 -10.35
CA TYR A 510 4.30 14.71 -10.71
C TYR A 510 3.56 15.98 -10.21
N CYS A 511 4.24 17.13 -10.23
CA CYS A 511 3.69 18.42 -9.76
C CYS A 511 2.86 19.18 -10.80
N ASP A 512 2.84 18.73 -12.06
CA ASP A 512 1.91 19.29 -13.04
C ASP A 512 0.48 18.85 -12.72
N VAL A 513 -0.43 19.80 -12.55
CA VAL A 513 -1.84 19.52 -12.22
C VAL A 513 -2.53 18.90 -13.45
N ASP A 514 -2.92 17.63 -13.34
CA ASP A 514 -3.62 16.88 -14.38
C ASP A 514 -4.67 15.97 -13.73
N GLY A 515 -5.94 16.36 -13.84
CA GLY A 515 -7.08 15.64 -13.27
C GLY A 515 -7.36 14.26 -13.89
N THR A 516 -6.56 13.80 -14.87
CA THR A 516 -6.58 12.41 -15.33
C THR A 516 -5.73 11.46 -14.46
N PHE A 517 -4.90 12.01 -13.57
CA PHE A 517 -3.95 11.28 -12.71
C PHE A 517 -3.14 10.21 -13.48
N PRO A 518 -2.33 10.62 -14.47
CA PRO A 518 -1.77 9.70 -15.46
C PRO A 518 -0.58 8.87 -14.96
N ASN A 519 -0.06 9.12 -13.75
CA ASN A 519 1.03 8.37 -13.14
C ASN A 519 0.45 7.37 -12.12
N HIS A 520 0.70 7.56 -10.82
CA HIS A 520 -0.04 6.86 -9.77
C HIS A 520 -1.20 7.72 -9.25
N HIS A 521 -2.12 7.10 -8.50
CA HIS A 521 -3.17 7.86 -7.81
C HIS A 521 -2.55 8.73 -6.70
N PRO A 522 -3.07 9.95 -6.45
CA PRO A 522 -2.58 10.81 -5.38
C PRO A 522 -3.18 10.37 -4.03
N ASP A 523 -2.80 9.18 -3.57
CA ASP A 523 -3.13 8.64 -2.25
C ASP A 523 -1.84 8.19 -1.54
N PRO A 524 -1.20 9.06 -0.74
CA PRO A 524 0.06 8.74 -0.05
C PRO A 524 -0.13 7.75 1.11
N SER A 525 -1.36 7.33 1.43
CA SER A 525 -1.61 6.30 2.45
C SER A 525 -1.38 4.87 1.93
N ASP A 526 -1.37 4.69 0.60
CA ASP A 526 -1.05 3.44 -0.05
C ASP A 526 0.45 3.40 -0.40
N PRO A 527 1.24 2.47 0.20
CA PRO A 527 2.65 2.33 -0.09
C PRO A 527 2.99 2.16 -1.59
N ALA A 528 2.09 1.58 -2.38
CA ALA A 528 2.30 1.40 -3.83
C ALA A 528 2.41 2.75 -4.57
N ASN A 529 1.75 3.79 -4.07
CA ASN A 529 1.82 5.14 -4.64
C ASN A 529 3.09 5.92 -4.20
N LEU A 530 3.92 5.34 -3.33
CA LEU A 530 5.16 5.97 -2.85
C LEU A 530 6.42 5.39 -3.50
N GLU A 531 6.29 4.37 -4.37
CA GLU A 531 7.42 3.68 -4.99
C GLU A 531 8.29 4.63 -5.82
N ASP A 532 7.66 5.50 -6.63
CA ASP A 532 8.37 6.49 -7.44
C ASP A 532 9.06 7.55 -6.57
N LEU A 533 8.41 7.99 -5.48
CA LEU A 533 9.01 8.90 -4.50
C LEU A 533 10.24 8.27 -3.82
N ILE A 534 10.14 7.01 -3.36
CA ILE A 534 11.25 6.27 -2.75
C ILE A 534 12.42 6.18 -3.74
N LEU A 535 12.14 5.85 -5.00
CA LEU A 535 13.14 5.76 -6.04
C LEU A 535 13.81 7.11 -6.31
N ALA A 536 13.02 8.17 -6.44
CA ALA A 536 13.50 9.52 -6.72
C ALA A 536 14.37 10.06 -5.57
N VAL A 537 13.99 9.82 -4.31
CA VAL A 537 14.79 10.20 -3.14
C VAL A 537 16.16 9.52 -3.18
N LYS A 538 16.19 8.20 -3.41
CA LYS A 538 17.43 7.41 -3.50
C LYS A 538 18.33 7.88 -4.66
N GLN A 539 17.73 8.14 -5.83
CA GLN A 539 18.48 8.51 -7.04
C GLN A 539 19.04 9.93 -7.00
N THR A 540 18.32 10.86 -6.38
CA THR A 540 18.71 12.28 -6.35
C THR A 540 19.57 12.64 -5.13
N GLY A 541 19.72 11.71 -4.19
CA GLY A 541 20.39 11.94 -2.92
C GLY A 541 19.68 12.98 -2.05
N ALA A 542 18.34 13.07 -2.16
CA ALA A 542 17.53 13.95 -1.33
C ALA A 542 17.55 13.50 0.14
N ASP A 543 17.36 14.46 1.06
CA ASP A 543 17.33 14.21 2.49
C ASP A 543 16.04 13.48 2.91
N LEU A 544 14.94 13.73 2.20
CA LEU A 544 13.64 13.09 2.39
C LEU A 544 12.73 13.30 1.17
N GLY A 545 11.66 12.51 1.11
CA GLY A 545 10.56 12.65 0.17
C GLY A 545 9.26 13.04 0.88
N MET A 546 8.43 13.82 0.21
CA MET A 546 7.10 14.24 0.68
C MET A 546 6.08 13.98 -0.42
N ALA A 547 4.96 13.36 -0.06
CA ALA A 547 3.85 13.09 -0.96
C ALA A 547 2.57 13.76 -0.46
N PHE A 548 1.82 14.40 -1.35
CA PHE A 548 0.51 14.98 -1.07
C PHE A 548 -0.60 14.15 -1.70
N ASP A 549 -1.78 14.16 -1.08
CA ASP A 549 -2.97 13.59 -1.70
C ASP A 549 -3.61 14.57 -2.72
N GLY A 550 -4.64 14.12 -3.43
CA GLY A 550 -5.18 14.82 -4.60
C GLY A 550 -5.64 16.26 -4.33
N ASP A 551 -6.02 16.58 -3.10
CA ASP A 551 -6.50 17.91 -2.68
C ASP A 551 -5.66 18.61 -1.61
N GLY A 552 -4.57 18.00 -1.15
CA GLY A 552 -3.51 18.65 -0.39
C GLY A 552 -3.71 18.78 1.11
N ASP A 553 -4.70 18.10 1.68
CA ASP A 553 -4.94 18.12 3.13
C ASP A 553 -4.27 16.94 3.86
N ARG A 554 -3.54 16.08 3.14
CA ARG A 554 -2.74 14.99 3.70
C ARG A 554 -1.27 15.07 3.30
N LEU A 555 -0.42 14.52 4.17
CA LEU A 555 1.02 14.39 3.96
C LEU A 555 1.50 12.95 4.21
N GLY A 556 2.22 12.40 3.23
CA GLY A 556 3.08 11.22 3.36
C GLY A 556 4.56 11.60 3.35
N VAL A 557 5.40 10.84 4.05
CA VAL A 557 6.83 11.12 4.20
C VAL A 557 7.66 9.86 4.02
N VAL A 558 8.77 9.99 3.30
CA VAL A 558 9.74 8.94 3.03
C VAL A 558 11.14 9.41 3.42
N THR A 559 11.91 8.61 4.16
CA THR A 559 13.30 8.93 4.51
C THR A 559 14.25 8.75 3.33
N ARG A 560 15.48 9.25 3.47
CA ARG A 560 16.57 8.98 2.50
C ARG A 560 16.77 7.49 2.21
N GLY A 561 16.71 6.62 3.23
CA GLY A 561 16.77 5.16 3.07
C GLY A 561 15.55 4.52 2.37
N GLY A 562 14.48 5.28 2.16
CA GLY A 562 13.22 4.80 1.59
C GLY A 562 12.23 4.26 2.63
N GLU A 563 12.44 4.52 3.93
CA GLU A 563 11.47 4.16 4.96
C GLU A 563 10.26 5.09 4.89
N ILE A 564 9.05 4.53 4.83
CA ILE A 564 7.81 5.29 4.97
C ILE A 564 7.62 5.65 6.44
N ILE A 565 7.55 6.95 6.74
CA ILE A 565 7.23 7.45 8.07
C ILE A 565 5.73 7.70 8.16
N TYR A 566 5.04 6.79 8.84
CA TYR A 566 3.60 6.88 9.00
C TYR A 566 3.16 8.10 9.84
N PRO A 567 1.94 8.61 9.61
CA PRO A 567 1.48 9.87 10.21
C PRO A 567 1.48 9.91 11.74
N ASP A 568 1.24 8.78 12.40
CA ASP A 568 1.28 8.69 13.86
C ASP A 568 2.68 8.89 14.45
N ARG A 569 3.74 8.49 13.72
CA ARG A 569 5.14 8.81 14.08
C ARG A 569 5.48 10.27 13.76
N LEU A 570 5.00 10.82 12.64
CA LEU A 570 5.14 12.26 12.36
C LEU A 570 4.51 13.10 13.48
N LEU A 571 3.33 12.68 13.95
CA LEU A 571 2.62 13.35 15.05
C LEU A 571 3.41 13.35 16.35
N MET A 572 4.31 12.38 16.60
CA MET A 572 5.21 12.41 17.76
C MET A 572 6.19 13.59 17.68
N LEU A 573 6.74 13.88 16.50
CA LEU A 573 7.63 15.04 16.30
C LEU A 573 6.87 16.34 16.44
N PHE A 574 5.72 16.45 15.76
CA PHE A 574 4.87 17.64 15.86
C PHE A 574 4.41 17.90 17.29
N ALA A 575 4.02 16.86 18.03
CA ALA A 575 3.61 17.00 19.42
C ALA A 575 4.76 17.50 20.30
N ARG A 576 5.97 16.92 20.19
CA ARG A 576 7.14 17.39 20.93
C ARG A 576 7.47 18.86 20.65
N ASP A 577 7.43 19.25 19.37
CA ASP A 577 7.67 20.63 18.95
C ASP A 577 6.62 21.60 19.52
N VAL A 578 5.33 21.33 19.28
CA VAL A 578 4.22 22.16 19.77
C VAL A 578 4.22 22.26 21.29
N LEU A 579 4.38 21.14 22.01
CA LEU A 579 4.33 21.10 23.47
C LEU A 579 5.54 21.79 24.13
N SER A 580 6.67 21.91 23.43
CA SER A 580 7.80 22.71 23.91
C SER A 580 7.43 24.19 24.12
N ARG A 581 6.45 24.69 23.35
CA ARG A 581 5.93 26.06 23.43
C ARG A 581 4.54 26.16 24.07
N GLN A 582 3.78 25.06 24.08
CA GLN A 582 2.45 24.96 24.68
C GLN A 582 2.37 23.83 25.72
N PRO A 583 3.07 23.94 26.87
CA PRO A 583 3.03 22.90 27.91
C PRO A 583 1.60 22.65 28.42
N GLY A 584 1.25 21.37 28.59
CA GLY A 584 -0.07 20.94 29.05
C GLY A 584 -1.16 20.90 27.97
N ALA A 585 -0.88 21.37 26.74
CA ALA A 585 -1.87 21.39 25.68
C ALA A 585 -2.36 19.99 25.29
N THR A 586 -3.61 19.92 24.84
CA THR A 586 -4.21 18.68 24.36
C THR A 586 -3.73 18.38 22.94
N VAL A 587 -3.30 17.15 22.71
CA VAL A 587 -2.96 16.60 21.39
C VAL A 587 -3.94 15.48 21.05
N ILE A 588 -4.71 15.65 19.99
CA ILE A 588 -5.74 14.69 19.56
C ILE A 588 -5.16 13.73 18.51
N TYR A 589 -5.51 12.45 18.61
CA TYR A 589 -5.17 11.46 17.59
C TYR A 589 -6.27 10.41 17.43
N ASP A 590 -6.37 9.79 16.26
CA ASP A 590 -7.46 8.84 15.99
C ASP A 590 -7.17 7.43 16.52
N VAL A 591 -8.21 6.59 16.62
CA VAL A 591 -8.12 5.22 17.12
C VAL A 591 -7.16 4.32 16.33
N LYS A 592 -6.75 4.72 15.11
CA LYS A 592 -5.78 3.98 14.30
C LYS A 592 -4.34 4.22 14.72
N CYS A 593 -4.01 5.28 15.46
CA CYS A 593 -2.62 5.61 15.79
C CYS A 593 -1.97 4.63 16.79
N THR A 594 -0.65 4.54 16.71
CA THR A 594 0.19 3.73 17.60
C THR A 594 -0.01 4.00 19.09
N SER A 595 0.15 2.94 19.89
CA SER A 595 0.12 3.01 21.35
C SER A 595 1.25 3.89 21.93
N HIS A 596 2.39 4.00 21.23
CA HIS A 596 3.52 4.81 21.67
C HIS A 596 3.20 6.30 21.73
N LEU A 597 2.26 6.79 20.91
CA LEU A 597 1.96 8.22 20.79
C LEU A 597 1.48 8.81 22.12
N LYS A 598 0.69 8.05 22.89
CA LYS A 598 0.23 8.45 24.23
C LYS A 598 1.41 8.77 25.15
N GLY A 599 2.39 7.87 25.21
CA GLY A 599 3.60 8.04 26.01
C GLY A 599 4.41 9.25 25.54
N GLN A 600 4.59 9.40 24.23
CA GLN A 600 5.34 10.53 23.65
C GLN A 600 4.72 11.89 23.96
N ILE A 601 3.39 11.99 23.96
CA ILE A 601 2.68 13.22 24.33
C ILE A 601 2.86 13.52 25.82
N LEU A 602 2.73 12.51 26.70
CA LEU A 602 2.89 12.67 28.14
C LEU A 602 4.33 13.06 28.51
N ASP A 603 5.32 12.41 27.90
CA ASP A 603 6.75 12.69 28.12
C ASP A 603 7.12 14.10 27.67
N ALA A 604 6.45 14.62 26.64
CA ALA A 604 6.58 16.00 26.19
C ALA A 604 5.76 17.01 27.02
N GLY A 605 5.08 16.57 28.08
CA GLY A 605 4.30 17.43 28.99
C GLY A 605 2.91 17.81 28.48
N GLY A 606 2.34 17.07 27.53
CA GLY A 606 1.02 17.31 26.95
C GLY A 606 -0.07 16.36 27.47
N SER A 607 -1.30 16.60 27.01
CA SER A 607 -2.48 15.78 27.33
C SER A 607 -2.93 14.97 26.09
N PRO A 608 -2.74 13.64 26.05
CA PRO A 608 -3.17 12.82 24.92
C PRO A 608 -4.68 12.62 24.91
N LEU A 609 -5.33 12.79 23.76
CA LEU A 609 -6.76 12.52 23.59
C LEU A 609 -7.02 11.67 22.34
N MET A 610 -7.29 10.38 22.54
CA MET A 610 -7.74 9.50 21.47
C MET A 610 -9.18 9.82 21.06
N TRP A 611 -9.46 9.93 19.76
CA TRP A 611 -10.78 10.24 19.23
C TRP A 611 -11.15 9.43 17.97
N ARG A 612 -12.35 9.66 17.46
CA ARG A 612 -12.92 8.97 16.27
C ARG A 612 -12.17 9.36 15.00
N THR A 613 -11.99 8.41 14.07
CA THR A 613 -11.38 8.68 12.76
C THR A 613 -12.34 9.46 11.88
N GLY A 614 -11.87 10.55 11.29
CA GLY A 614 -12.59 11.42 10.37
C GLY A 614 -12.22 12.88 10.55
N HIS A 615 -11.67 13.51 9.51
CA HIS A 615 -11.16 14.87 9.58
C HIS A 615 -12.18 15.91 10.09
N SER A 616 -13.46 15.81 9.73
CA SER A 616 -14.53 16.67 10.25
C SER A 616 -14.78 16.46 11.76
N LEU A 617 -14.71 15.22 12.26
CA LEU A 617 -14.87 14.91 13.68
C LEU A 617 -13.69 15.40 14.52
N ILE A 618 -12.47 15.29 13.97
CA ILE A 618 -11.26 15.81 14.62
C ILE A 618 -11.32 17.33 14.73
N LYS A 619 -11.68 18.04 13.65
CA LYS A 619 -11.89 19.51 13.69
C LYS A 619 -12.94 19.92 14.72
N ALA A 620 -14.05 19.20 14.78
CA ALA A 620 -15.08 19.45 15.80
C ALA A 620 -14.52 19.24 17.22
N LYS A 621 -13.74 18.17 17.44
CA LYS A 621 -13.16 17.88 18.76
C LYS A 621 -12.06 18.86 19.17
N MET A 622 -11.26 19.35 18.21
CA MET A 622 -10.30 20.42 18.46
C MET A 622 -11.00 21.71 18.92
N ARG A 623 -12.11 22.08 18.29
CA ARG A 623 -12.91 23.25 18.71
C ARG A 623 -13.49 23.07 20.12
N GLU A 624 -14.02 21.87 20.42
CA GLU A 624 -14.60 21.54 21.73
C GLU A 624 -13.56 21.61 22.86
N THR A 625 -12.37 21.06 22.62
CA THR A 625 -11.34 20.89 23.65
C THR A 625 -10.30 22.01 23.69
N GLY A 626 -10.28 22.85 22.66
CA GLY A 626 -9.23 23.85 22.46
C GLY A 626 -7.86 23.26 22.13
N ALA A 627 -7.77 21.99 21.69
CA ALA A 627 -6.52 21.31 21.36
C ALA A 627 -5.64 22.12 20.39
N GLU A 628 -4.34 22.13 20.64
CA GLU A 628 -3.36 22.91 19.86
C GLU A 628 -2.83 22.14 18.64
N LEU A 629 -2.96 20.82 18.68
CA LEU A 629 -2.54 19.90 17.62
C LEU A 629 -3.47 18.70 17.54
N ALA A 630 -3.75 18.24 16.33
CA ALA A 630 -4.30 16.92 16.10
C ALA A 630 -3.65 16.26 14.88
N GLY A 631 -3.74 14.93 14.79
CA GLY A 631 -3.41 14.22 13.57
C GLY A 631 -4.09 12.86 13.46
N GLU A 632 -4.22 12.38 12.25
CA GLU A 632 -4.86 11.10 11.95
C GLU A 632 -3.90 10.18 11.19
N MET A 633 -4.09 8.88 11.35
CA MET A 633 -3.29 7.89 10.63
C MET A 633 -3.42 7.96 9.10
N SER A 634 -4.44 8.64 8.58
CA SER A 634 -4.60 8.89 7.13
C SER A 634 -3.74 10.03 6.61
N GLY A 635 -3.00 10.76 7.46
CA GLY A 635 -2.09 11.83 7.03
C GLY A 635 -2.65 13.25 7.16
N HIS A 636 -3.86 13.42 7.71
CA HIS A 636 -4.36 14.75 8.07
C HIS A 636 -3.67 15.24 9.35
N PHE A 637 -3.14 16.47 9.32
CA PHE A 637 -2.55 17.14 10.47
C PHE A 637 -3.18 18.51 10.67
N PHE A 638 -3.56 18.81 11.89
CA PHE A 638 -4.33 19.99 12.25
C PHE A 638 -3.54 20.80 13.27
N PHE A 639 -2.88 21.85 12.81
CA PHE A 639 -2.18 22.78 13.68
C PHE A 639 -3.12 23.92 14.04
N LYS A 640 -3.32 24.17 15.33
CA LYS A 640 -3.90 25.41 15.84
C LYS A 640 -2.81 26.30 16.42
N GLU A 641 -1.77 25.72 17.01
CA GLU A 641 -0.56 26.46 17.36
C GLU A 641 0.05 27.09 16.10
N ARG A 642 0.17 28.42 16.09
CA ARG A 642 0.64 29.26 14.96
C ARG A 642 -0.19 29.19 13.68
N TRP A 643 -1.30 28.46 13.68
CA TRP A 643 -2.15 28.26 12.51
C TRP A 643 -3.64 28.34 12.89
N TYR A 644 -4.52 27.71 12.11
CA TYR A 644 -5.97 27.96 12.19
C TYR A 644 -6.83 26.74 12.56
N GLY A 645 -6.22 25.59 12.85
CA GLY A 645 -6.89 24.40 13.37
C GLY A 645 -7.56 23.51 12.31
N PHE A 646 -7.37 23.78 11.02
CA PHE A 646 -7.80 22.91 9.94
C PHE A 646 -6.67 21.98 9.47
N ASP A 647 -7.05 20.90 8.79
CA ASP A 647 -6.15 19.95 8.13
C ASP A 647 -5.45 20.58 6.94
N ASP A 648 -4.13 20.53 6.95
CA ASP A 648 -3.29 21.17 5.94
C ASP A 648 -1.99 20.39 5.74
N GLY A 649 -1.93 19.59 4.66
CA GLY A 649 -0.76 18.79 4.34
C GLY A 649 0.45 19.65 3.99
N VAL A 650 0.23 20.76 3.27
CA VAL A 650 1.30 21.67 2.82
C VAL A 650 1.91 22.41 4.00
N TYR A 651 1.09 22.92 4.94
CA TYR A 651 1.58 23.51 6.17
C TYR A 651 2.28 22.48 7.06
N ALA A 652 1.75 21.25 7.16
CA ALA A 652 2.40 20.17 7.90
C ALA A 652 3.79 19.82 7.32
N ALA A 653 3.95 19.85 6.00
CA ALA A 653 5.23 19.65 5.34
C ALA A 653 6.22 20.78 5.68
N ALA A 654 5.77 22.03 5.64
CA ALA A 654 6.59 23.18 6.03
C ALA A 654 7.03 23.08 7.50
N ARG A 655 6.11 22.75 8.43
CA ARG A 655 6.41 22.55 9.85
C ARG A 655 7.35 21.39 10.10
N LEU A 656 7.23 20.31 9.34
CA LEU A 656 8.18 19.20 9.41
C LEU A 656 9.58 19.65 9.01
N LEU A 657 9.72 20.41 7.93
CA LEU A 657 11.01 20.93 7.48
C LEU A 657 11.63 21.88 8.50
N GLU A 658 10.83 22.76 9.10
CA GLU A 658 11.30 23.62 10.21
C GLU A 658 11.89 22.80 11.36
N ILE A 659 11.19 21.76 11.81
CA ILE A 659 11.65 20.89 12.91
C ILE A 659 12.92 20.13 12.52
N LEU A 660 12.97 19.53 11.33
CA LEU A 660 14.11 18.74 10.88
C LEU A 660 15.34 19.62 10.59
N ALA A 661 15.12 20.82 10.06
CA ALA A 661 16.17 21.77 9.77
C ALA A 661 16.74 22.41 11.04
N GLY A 662 15.90 22.68 12.04
CA GLY A 662 16.27 23.26 13.34
C GLY A 662 16.87 22.29 14.36
N ASP A 663 17.23 21.06 13.95
CA ASP A 663 17.91 20.12 14.85
C ASP A 663 19.30 20.62 15.24
N LEU A 664 19.43 21.08 16.49
CA LEU A 664 20.68 21.65 17.03
C LEU A 664 21.84 20.67 17.10
N GLN A 665 21.58 19.36 17.00
CA GLN A 665 22.61 18.32 16.98
C GLN A 665 23.15 18.05 15.56
N GLY A 666 22.58 18.69 14.54
CA GLY A 666 22.99 18.53 13.14
C GLY A 666 22.68 17.16 12.56
N ARG A 667 21.71 16.42 13.14
CA ARG A 667 21.32 15.09 12.68
C ARG A 667 20.61 15.16 11.32
N SER A 668 20.76 14.11 10.54
CA SER A 668 19.95 13.90 9.34
C SER A 668 18.49 13.61 9.69
N PRO A 669 17.53 13.88 8.79
CA PRO A 669 16.13 13.52 9.01
C PRO A 669 15.93 12.05 9.39
N GLU A 670 16.66 11.14 8.74
CA GLU A 670 16.59 9.70 9.02
C GLU A 670 17.05 9.36 10.45
N GLU A 671 18.13 9.97 10.94
CA GLU A 671 18.57 9.81 12.33
C GLU A 671 17.56 10.36 13.33
N ILE A 672 16.90 11.49 13.02
CA ILE A 672 15.84 12.05 13.86
C ILE A 672 14.65 11.09 13.94
N PHE A 673 14.17 10.58 12.80
CA PHE A 673 13.08 9.61 12.78
C PHE A 673 13.46 8.31 13.50
N ALA A 674 14.71 7.86 13.42
CA ALA A 674 15.19 6.69 14.13
C ALA A 674 15.13 6.83 15.67
N THR A 675 15.08 8.06 16.21
CA THR A 675 14.89 8.29 17.66
C THR A 675 13.45 8.06 18.14
N LEU A 676 12.48 7.98 17.22
CA LEU A 676 11.09 7.78 17.56
C LEU A 676 10.81 6.28 17.74
N PRO A 677 10.05 5.88 18.78
CA PRO A 677 9.70 4.48 18.99
C PRO A 677 8.97 3.91 17.77
N LYS A 678 9.21 2.63 17.52
CA LYS A 678 8.65 1.85 16.41
C LYS A 678 8.24 0.48 16.92
N SER A 679 7.09 -0.01 16.46
CA SER A 679 6.59 -1.36 16.73
C SER A 679 6.41 -2.14 15.43
N VAL A 680 6.19 -3.45 15.56
CA VAL A 680 5.76 -4.28 14.43
C VAL A 680 4.28 -4.00 14.20
N SER A 681 3.93 -3.52 13.02
CA SER A 681 2.52 -3.25 12.68
C SER A 681 2.17 -3.78 11.30
N THR A 682 0.89 -4.07 11.11
CA THR A 682 0.35 -4.31 9.78
C THR A 682 0.13 -2.98 9.05
N PRO A 683 0.13 -2.98 7.71
CA PRO A 683 -0.55 -1.92 6.97
C PRO A 683 -2.04 -1.89 7.33
N GLU A 684 -2.77 -0.92 6.79
CA GLU A 684 -4.22 -0.94 6.85
C GLU A 684 -4.75 -2.14 6.06
N LEU A 685 -5.56 -2.97 6.73
CA LEU A 685 -6.19 -4.14 6.14
C LEU A 685 -7.67 -3.82 5.89
N LYS A 686 -8.18 -4.22 4.72
CA LYS A 686 -9.57 -3.94 4.31
C LYS A 686 -10.31 -5.23 4.06
N ILE A 687 -11.54 -5.33 4.57
CA ILE A 687 -12.49 -6.40 4.25
C ILE A 687 -13.67 -5.78 3.54
N GLU A 688 -13.83 -6.10 2.26
CA GLU A 688 -14.95 -5.62 1.46
C GLU A 688 -16.26 -6.30 1.86
N LEU A 689 -17.31 -5.48 1.99
CA LEU A 689 -18.67 -5.89 2.30
C LEU A 689 -19.64 -5.14 1.36
N ALA A 690 -20.91 -5.54 1.35
CA ALA A 690 -21.91 -4.75 0.67
C ALA A 690 -22.19 -3.43 1.43
N GLU A 691 -22.71 -2.44 0.72
CA GLU A 691 -23.13 -1.16 1.30
C GLU A 691 -24.09 -1.39 2.49
N GLY A 692 -23.80 -0.77 3.62
CA GLY A 692 -24.53 -0.93 4.88
C GLY A 692 -24.21 -2.20 5.70
N GLU A 693 -23.66 -3.26 5.10
CA GLU A 693 -23.36 -4.51 5.84
C GLU A 693 -22.24 -4.34 6.86
N HIS A 694 -21.23 -3.52 6.56
CA HIS A 694 -20.11 -3.19 7.45
C HIS A 694 -20.58 -2.58 8.78
N TYR A 695 -21.59 -1.70 8.78
CA TYR A 695 -22.18 -1.17 10.02
C TYR A 695 -22.91 -2.26 10.81
N ARG A 696 -23.78 -3.05 10.15
CA ARG A 696 -24.51 -4.15 10.79
C ARG A 696 -23.57 -5.21 11.38
N PHE A 697 -22.46 -5.46 10.69
CA PHE A 697 -21.42 -6.35 11.18
C PHE A 697 -20.80 -5.80 12.47
N MET A 698 -20.42 -4.53 12.49
CA MET A 698 -19.85 -3.90 13.67
C MET A 698 -20.81 -3.88 14.86
N ASP A 699 -22.11 -3.70 14.63
CA ASP A 699 -23.11 -3.74 15.70
C ASP A 699 -23.20 -5.13 16.34
N LYS A 700 -23.17 -6.20 15.53
CA LYS A 700 -23.11 -7.57 16.04
C LYS A 700 -21.80 -7.85 16.77
N LEU A 701 -20.68 -7.41 16.21
CA LEU A 701 -19.38 -7.59 16.81
C LEU A 701 -19.31 -6.92 18.19
N ARG A 702 -19.79 -5.68 18.35
CA ARG A 702 -19.82 -5.00 19.64
C ARG A 702 -20.64 -5.73 20.70
N GLN A 703 -21.68 -6.47 20.30
CA GLN A 703 -22.55 -7.21 21.22
C GLN A 703 -21.95 -8.56 21.64
N GLN A 704 -21.09 -9.15 20.80
CA GLN A 704 -20.62 -10.53 20.94
C GLN A 704 -19.13 -10.65 21.26
N ALA A 705 -18.33 -9.62 20.93
CA ALA A 705 -16.90 -9.73 20.99
C ALA A 705 -16.40 -9.76 22.43
N ASN A 706 -15.57 -10.77 22.73
CA ASN A 706 -14.87 -10.90 23.99
C ASN A 706 -13.36 -10.89 23.73
N PHE A 707 -12.68 -9.85 24.21
CA PHE A 707 -11.23 -9.74 24.15
C PHE A 707 -10.68 -9.86 25.56
N GLU A 708 -10.37 -11.09 25.96
CA GLU A 708 -9.82 -11.38 27.29
C GLU A 708 -8.52 -10.60 27.52
N ASP A 709 -8.36 -10.07 28.74
CA ASP A 709 -7.21 -9.29 29.21
C ASP A 709 -6.89 -8.01 28.43
N ALA A 710 -7.80 -7.57 27.53
CA ALA A 710 -7.65 -6.33 26.78
C ALA A 710 -8.46 -5.18 27.40
N THR A 711 -7.93 -3.96 27.33
CA THR A 711 -8.72 -2.75 27.54
C THR A 711 -9.46 -2.41 26.26
N LEU A 712 -10.79 -2.40 26.31
CA LEU A 712 -11.62 -2.09 25.15
C LEU A 712 -11.92 -0.60 25.00
N ILE A 713 -11.75 -0.10 23.78
CA ILE A 713 -12.08 1.26 23.36
C ILE A 713 -13.07 1.16 22.19
N THR A 714 -14.28 1.68 22.39
CA THR A 714 -15.39 1.54 21.44
C THR A 714 -15.92 2.87 20.89
N ILE A 715 -15.11 3.94 20.97
CA ILE A 715 -15.49 5.27 20.46
C ILE A 715 -15.64 5.26 18.93
N ASP A 716 -14.84 4.45 18.23
CA ASP A 716 -14.93 4.20 16.80
C ASP A 716 -14.51 2.75 16.53
N GLY A 717 -15.48 1.94 16.10
CA GLY A 717 -15.32 0.49 15.99
C GLY A 717 -15.09 -0.23 17.32
N VAL A 718 -14.18 -1.21 17.32
CA VAL A 718 -13.69 -1.94 18.49
C VAL A 718 -12.16 -2.00 18.43
N ARG A 719 -11.52 -1.27 19.34
CA ARG A 719 -10.08 -1.33 19.60
C ARG A 719 -9.83 -2.06 20.92
N ALA A 720 -8.88 -2.99 20.91
CA ALA A 720 -8.51 -3.81 22.06
C ALA A 720 -7.01 -3.65 22.32
N ASP A 721 -6.66 -3.12 23.50
CA ASP A 721 -5.28 -2.81 23.89
C ASP A 721 -4.81 -3.78 25.00
N TRP A 722 -3.76 -4.54 24.71
CA TRP A 722 -2.99 -5.36 25.65
C TRP A 722 -1.68 -4.64 26.03
N PRO A 723 -0.97 -5.08 27.08
CA PRO A 723 0.32 -4.48 27.46
C PRO A 723 1.41 -4.51 26.37
N ASP A 724 1.34 -5.47 25.45
CA ASP A 724 2.35 -5.78 24.42
C ASP A 724 1.86 -5.52 22.97
N GLY A 725 0.70 -4.88 22.80
CA GLY A 725 0.14 -4.53 21.49
C GLY A 725 -1.36 -4.25 21.48
N TRP A 726 -1.89 -3.86 20.34
CA TRP A 726 -3.31 -3.59 20.15
C TRP A 726 -3.83 -4.05 18.77
N GLY A 727 -5.15 -4.23 18.68
CA GLY A 727 -5.84 -4.45 17.42
C GLY A 727 -7.08 -3.58 17.29
N LEU A 728 -7.45 -3.23 16.06
CA LEU A 728 -8.64 -2.45 15.73
C LEU A 728 -9.42 -3.12 14.61
N VAL A 729 -10.74 -3.08 14.72
CA VAL A 729 -11.65 -3.20 13.59
C VAL A 729 -12.71 -2.11 13.67
N ARG A 730 -12.92 -1.40 12.55
CA ARG A 730 -13.95 -0.36 12.43
C ARG A 730 -14.63 -0.40 11.08
N ALA A 731 -15.82 0.17 11.00
CA ALA A 731 -16.49 0.44 9.75
C ALA A 731 -15.89 1.69 9.08
N SER A 732 -15.58 1.62 7.78
CA SER A 732 -15.26 2.83 7.00
C SER A 732 -16.52 3.67 6.79
N ASN A 733 -16.35 5.00 6.77
CA ASN A 733 -17.45 5.94 6.55
C ASN A 733 -17.59 6.39 5.09
N THR A 734 -16.60 6.06 4.26
CA THR A 734 -16.52 6.48 2.85
C THR A 734 -16.66 5.32 1.87
N THR A 735 -16.38 4.09 2.33
CA THR A 735 -16.40 2.88 1.51
C THR A 735 -17.00 1.72 2.30
N PRO A 736 -17.65 0.74 1.64
CA PRO A 736 -18.31 -0.36 2.33
C PRO A 736 -17.32 -1.45 2.79
N VAL A 737 -16.35 -1.07 3.62
CA VAL A 737 -15.29 -1.95 4.09
C VAL A 737 -15.17 -1.91 5.61
N LEU A 738 -14.74 -3.02 6.20
CA LEU A 738 -14.13 -3.00 7.53
C LEU A 738 -12.65 -2.66 7.39
N VAL A 739 -12.18 -1.74 8.21
CA VAL A 739 -10.79 -1.34 8.30
C VAL A 739 -10.19 -1.94 9.56
N LEU A 740 -9.06 -2.64 9.40
CA LEU A 740 -8.33 -3.26 10.49
C LEU A 740 -6.87 -2.81 10.50
N ARG A 741 -6.31 -2.73 11.71
CA ARG A 741 -4.88 -2.51 11.93
C ARG A 741 -4.47 -3.22 13.20
N PHE A 742 -3.27 -3.80 13.19
CA PHE A 742 -2.67 -4.47 14.33
C PHE A 742 -1.27 -3.94 14.56
N GLU A 743 -0.89 -3.82 15.82
CA GLU A 743 0.43 -3.37 16.25
C GLU A 743 0.84 -4.15 17.50
N ALA A 744 2.11 -4.50 17.59
CA ALA A 744 2.67 -5.15 18.76
C ALA A 744 4.17 -4.89 18.91
N ASP A 745 4.70 -5.15 20.10
CA ASP A 745 6.13 -5.01 20.41
C ASP A 745 6.99 -6.01 19.64
N ASN A 746 6.42 -7.16 19.26
CA ASN A 746 7.13 -8.23 18.56
C ASN A 746 6.19 -9.07 17.67
N PRO A 747 6.74 -9.85 16.71
CA PRO A 747 5.93 -10.65 15.78
C PRO A 747 5.05 -11.72 16.44
N ALA A 748 5.46 -12.26 17.59
CA ALA A 748 4.68 -13.29 18.29
C ALA A 748 3.41 -12.70 18.92
N ALA A 749 3.53 -11.54 19.55
CA ALA A 749 2.39 -10.77 20.07
C ALA A 749 1.46 -10.32 18.94
N LEU A 750 1.99 -9.84 17.82
CA LEU A 750 1.19 -9.45 16.65
C LEU A 750 0.34 -10.63 16.14
N LYS A 751 0.97 -11.80 15.98
CA LYS A 751 0.27 -13.02 15.54
C LYS A 751 -0.80 -13.45 16.53
N ARG A 752 -0.55 -13.37 17.84
CA ARG A 752 -1.55 -13.66 18.88
C ARG A 752 -2.77 -12.73 18.74
N ILE A 753 -2.54 -11.42 18.64
CA ILE A 753 -3.60 -10.42 18.50
C ILE A 753 -4.42 -10.68 17.23
N GLN A 754 -3.77 -10.91 16.10
CA GLN A 754 -4.42 -11.30 14.84
C GLN A 754 -5.29 -12.55 15.00
N GLN A 755 -4.81 -13.59 15.69
CA GLN A 755 -5.61 -14.80 15.91
C GLN A 755 -6.85 -14.54 16.78
N ILE A 756 -6.73 -13.70 17.82
CA ILE A 756 -7.88 -13.32 18.65
C ILE A 756 -8.92 -12.58 17.79
N PHE A 757 -8.51 -11.58 17.02
CA PHE A 757 -9.43 -10.86 16.12
C PHE A 757 -10.04 -11.78 15.07
N ARG A 758 -9.26 -12.69 14.48
CA ARG A 758 -9.78 -13.71 13.56
C ARG A 758 -10.89 -14.54 14.19
N GLN A 759 -10.72 -15.00 15.43
CA GLN A 759 -11.74 -15.76 16.16
C GLN A 759 -13.01 -14.92 16.38
N GLN A 760 -12.86 -13.67 16.84
CA GLN A 760 -14.01 -12.79 17.10
C GLN A 760 -14.78 -12.44 15.82
N LEU A 761 -14.07 -12.14 14.72
CA LEU A 761 -14.71 -11.80 13.43
C LEU A 761 -15.44 -13.00 12.82
N LEU A 762 -14.84 -14.19 12.84
CA LEU A 762 -15.45 -15.41 12.30
C LEU A 762 -16.60 -15.94 13.18
N ALA A 763 -16.62 -15.59 14.47
CA ALA A 763 -17.76 -15.87 15.34
C ALA A 763 -19.01 -15.08 14.90
N VAL A 764 -18.83 -13.87 14.36
CA VAL A 764 -19.93 -13.04 13.82
C VAL A 764 -20.37 -13.52 12.43
N ASP A 765 -19.41 -13.74 11.51
CA ASP A 765 -19.68 -14.34 10.20
C ASP A 765 -18.51 -15.24 9.75
N HIS A 766 -18.76 -16.56 9.77
CA HIS A 766 -17.80 -17.60 9.40
C HIS A 766 -17.40 -17.59 7.92
N ARG A 767 -18.07 -16.81 7.07
CA ARG A 767 -17.80 -16.71 5.62
C ARG A 767 -16.86 -15.55 5.29
N LEU A 768 -16.47 -14.71 6.26
CA LEU A 768 -15.55 -13.62 6.02
C LEU A 768 -14.20 -14.13 5.49
N LYS A 769 -13.73 -13.50 4.42
CA LYS A 769 -12.37 -13.69 3.92
C LYS A 769 -11.46 -12.69 4.60
N LEU A 770 -10.67 -13.15 5.56
CA LEU A 770 -9.75 -12.29 6.32
C LEU A 770 -8.41 -12.16 5.58
N PRO A 771 -7.87 -10.94 5.42
CA PRO A 771 -6.60 -10.69 4.71
C PRO A 771 -5.36 -10.85 5.62
N PHE A 772 -5.48 -11.51 6.77
CA PHE A 772 -4.44 -11.73 7.77
C PHE A 772 -4.70 -13.03 8.50
#